data_AF-M5TU55-F1
#
_entry.id   AF-M5TU55-F1
#
_cell.length_a   1.000
_cell.length_b   1.000
_cell.length_c   1.000
_cell.angle_alpha   90.00
_cell.angle_beta   90.00
_cell.angle_gamma   90.00
#
_symmetry.space_group_name_H-M   'P 1'
#
loop_
_entity.id
_entity.type
_entity.pdbx_description
1 polymer ?
#
loop_
_entity_poly.entity_id
_entity_poly.type
_entity_poly.pdbx_seq_one_letter_code
_entity_poly.pdbx_strand_id
1 'polypeptide(L)'
;MHGSESDVDSWHSRVEAYLAGHARPDHGYGWQDQQESHLTPTHAVIGCLHHLGALPSDTEYLESFVRTHHPAAWKRLEQEHRDFEFQQIQSLRWLGADVSDFVDVVSEWTSPVPYLPQYEKHRYPVFRFQLKVFTCRALLGMSLDDLSPEWIAYLDGRRRENGGFNNTPASQGGEGHVLNTLWGLEALELLGREDEKREETAEWIQSCQGPSGGFRWCPEPPFANQEDIAYCWAAVRGLSILRSQPADPEALIGWIHSCFNEDGGFGDRPGWRSNPVATFYAIDALKELGALDQPLTCEAASQTVVVKPPQDLKVFSCQVEAHGQGSPADVVRLAESLKIHLWGAKNSEPGWLEAAQKIADQQKVQVTFFRANEEYGTWVDVPGLGTYSHTSDVIAPADGDMGESLADQGELPWPEFRQRRVSRLNRNDGRLIWQFGENEELTRLFLDDSMQQGGFAAISTFHFGNPDFTNSEPFLKRYAGQLPFIALQDAHGIEPWWFADKTSGFRTLFLAKEPTWQGWLTALQNCWTAPVRRDEVTENRLRMHPGSQFVADMVMKQQNAWRWWDNPTISRPPVSLVVIRSEDRYEAGQPEMGVNLRVRCAHRNAARGQLKAPLAEFVSLTVDGEPVQPRVVERRGGKKMGGQLVDRYHLWEIPEIRAGSHQATAVVRSLESDDHVSQTVKFKVV
;
A
#
# COMPACT_ATOMS: atom_id res chain seq x y z
N MET A 1 2.57 -38.71 47.57
CA MET A 1 2.43 -37.31 47.14
C MET A 1 3.81 -36.77 46.81
N HIS A 2 4.27 -37.05 45.60
CA HIS A 2 5.34 -36.31 44.94
C HIS A 2 4.71 -35.90 43.62
N GLY A 3 4.26 -34.65 43.54
CA GLY A 3 3.83 -34.07 42.28
C GLY A 3 5.03 -33.99 41.38
N SER A 4 4.97 -34.69 40.25
CA SER A 4 5.87 -34.49 39.13
C SER A 4 5.70 -33.05 38.65
N GLU A 5 6.81 -32.33 38.50
CA GLU A 5 6.91 -31.15 37.67
C GLU A 5 6.41 -31.52 36.26
N SER A 6 5.15 -31.22 35.96
CA SER A 6 4.55 -31.40 34.64
C SER A 6 4.61 -30.08 33.88
N ASP A 7 5.20 -30.13 32.68
CA ASP A 7 5.28 -29.10 31.63
C ASP A 7 6.04 -27.82 31.96
N VAL A 8 7.35 -27.85 31.67
CA VAL A 8 8.05 -26.67 31.21
C VAL A 8 7.51 -26.37 29.80
N ASP A 9 6.83 -25.23 29.63
CA ASP A 9 6.24 -24.77 28.35
C ASP A 9 7.20 -25.03 27.17
N SER A 10 6.86 -25.99 26.30
CA SER A 10 7.62 -26.23 25.07
C SER A 10 7.54 -24.98 24.17
N TRP A 11 8.55 -24.76 23.34
CA TRP A 11 8.51 -23.64 22.40
C TRP A 11 7.35 -23.78 21.38
N HIS A 12 6.91 -25.01 21.08
CA HIS A 12 5.68 -25.28 20.30
C HIS A 12 4.45 -24.70 20.99
N SER A 13 4.30 -24.88 22.31
CA SER A 13 3.17 -24.33 23.09
C SER A 13 3.18 -22.79 23.06
N ARG A 14 4.37 -22.17 23.05
CA ARG A 14 4.53 -20.71 22.91
C ARG A 14 4.12 -20.23 21.51
N VAL A 15 4.46 -20.98 20.47
CA VAL A 15 3.99 -20.71 19.10
C VAL A 15 2.48 -20.82 19.01
N GLU A 16 1.87 -21.88 19.55
CA GLU A 16 0.42 -22.04 19.55
C GLU A 16 -0.28 -20.88 20.26
N ALA A 17 0.22 -20.47 21.43
CA ALA A 17 -0.30 -19.31 22.17
C ALA A 17 -0.15 -18.00 21.38
N TYR A 18 0.97 -17.81 20.72
CA TYR A 18 1.21 -16.68 19.82
C TYR A 18 0.17 -16.64 18.68
N LEU A 19 0.00 -17.76 17.97
CA LEU A 19 -0.94 -17.88 16.84
C LEU A 19 -2.39 -17.68 17.28
N ALA A 20 -2.77 -18.19 18.47
CA ALA A 20 -4.10 -17.98 19.04
C ALA A 20 -4.42 -16.49 19.27
N GLY A 21 -3.41 -15.65 19.56
CA GLY A 21 -3.55 -14.19 19.67
C GLY A 21 -3.96 -13.49 18.36
N HIS A 22 -3.85 -14.18 17.21
CA HIS A 22 -4.24 -13.66 15.91
C HIS A 22 -5.69 -13.98 15.52
N ALA A 23 -6.41 -14.82 16.29
CA ALA A 23 -7.79 -15.17 16.01
C ALA A 23 -8.72 -13.93 16.09
N ARG A 24 -9.78 -13.92 15.28
CA ARG A 24 -10.80 -12.85 15.25
C ARG A 24 -12.22 -13.42 15.35
N PRO A 25 -13.23 -12.57 15.61
CA PRO A 25 -14.62 -13.03 15.76
C PRO A 25 -15.23 -13.69 14.53
N ASP A 26 -14.66 -13.49 13.34
CA ASP A 26 -15.07 -14.14 12.08
C ASP A 26 -14.43 -15.53 11.88
N HIS A 27 -13.78 -16.06 12.93
CA HIS A 27 -13.10 -17.36 12.97
C HIS A 27 -11.84 -17.49 12.12
N GLY A 28 -11.47 -16.46 11.36
CA GLY A 28 -10.17 -16.39 10.70
C GLY A 28 -9.07 -15.89 11.65
N TYR A 29 -7.89 -15.67 11.07
CA TYR A 29 -6.76 -15.01 11.71
C TYR A 29 -6.39 -13.73 10.98
N GLY A 30 -6.00 -12.71 11.74
CA GLY A 30 -5.61 -11.39 11.22
C GLY A 30 -4.18 -11.01 11.59
N TRP A 31 -3.68 -9.92 11.01
CA TRP A 31 -2.43 -9.30 11.47
C TRP A 31 -2.62 -8.72 12.88
N GLN A 32 -1.55 -8.69 13.69
CA GLN A 32 -1.64 -8.29 15.10
C GLN A 32 -2.20 -6.86 15.27
N ASP A 33 -1.96 -5.98 14.31
CA ASP A 33 -2.42 -4.59 14.28
C ASP A 33 -3.80 -4.39 13.58
N GLN A 34 -4.43 -5.48 13.12
CA GLN A 34 -5.69 -5.43 12.36
C GLN A 34 -6.83 -6.11 13.10
N GLN A 35 -8.01 -5.50 13.06
CA GLN A 35 -9.23 -6.02 13.73
C GLN A 35 -9.94 -7.12 12.94
N GLU A 36 -9.63 -7.25 11.64
CA GLU A 36 -10.25 -8.21 10.75
C GLU A 36 -9.26 -9.29 10.36
N SER A 37 -9.80 -10.47 10.06
CA SER A 37 -9.02 -11.55 9.52
C SER A 37 -8.63 -11.30 8.06
N HIS A 38 -7.62 -12.02 7.60
CA HIS A 38 -7.19 -12.01 6.22
C HIS A 38 -6.79 -13.43 5.80
N LEU A 39 -6.95 -13.76 4.52
CA LEU A 39 -6.65 -15.09 3.99
C LEU A 39 -5.19 -15.51 4.27
N THR A 40 -4.22 -14.64 4.00
CA THR A 40 -2.79 -14.94 4.16
C THR A 40 -2.33 -15.25 5.59
N PRO A 41 -2.60 -14.44 6.63
CA PRO A 41 -2.30 -14.85 8.00
C PRO A 41 -3.10 -16.09 8.42
N THR A 42 -4.33 -16.28 7.94
CA THR A 42 -5.11 -17.51 8.19
C THR A 42 -4.44 -18.75 7.59
N HIS A 43 -4.02 -18.68 6.33
CA HIS A 43 -3.26 -19.72 5.65
C HIS A 43 -1.98 -20.08 6.41
N ALA A 44 -1.21 -19.05 6.82
CA ALA A 44 0.02 -19.25 7.58
C ALA A 44 -0.24 -19.92 8.94
N VAL A 45 -1.26 -19.49 9.69
CA VAL A 45 -1.63 -20.11 10.97
C VAL A 45 -2.05 -21.57 10.79
N ILE A 46 -2.91 -21.87 9.80
CA ILE A 46 -3.32 -23.25 9.51
C ILE A 46 -2.09 -24.10 9.16
N GLY A 47 -1.17 -23.58 8.35
CA GLY A 47 0.08 -24.26 8.01
C GLY A 47 0.95 -24.58 9.23
N CYS A 48 1.14 -23.60 10.13
CA CYS A 48 1.85 -23.82 11.39
C CYS A 48 1.21 -24.92 12.23
N LEU A 49 -0.10 -24.83 12.47
CA LEU A 49 -0.85 -25.81 13.27
C LEU A 49 -0.83 -27.19 12.63
N HIS A 50 -0.91 -27.27 11.30
CA HIS A 50 -0.78 -28.53 10.56
C HIS A 50 0.60 -29.16 10.77
N HIS A 51 1.68 -28.39 10.69
CA HIS A 51 3.04 -28.89 10.91
C HIS A 51 3.32 -29.31 12.35
N LEU A 52 2.71 -28.62 13.32
CA LEU A 52 2.80 -28.96 14.74
C LEU A 52 1.84 -30.10 15.16
N GLY A 53 0.96 -30.56 14.27
CA GLY A 53 -0.07 -31.55 14.63
C GLY A 53 -1.13 -31.02 15.61
N ALA A 54 -1.32 -29.70 15.63
CA ALA A 54 -2.15 -28.95 16.58
C ALA A 54 -3.38 -28.30 15.92
N LEU A 55 -3.86 -28.84 14.78
CA LEU A 55 -5.09 -28.36 14.15
C LEU A 55 -6.29 -28.53 15.10
N PRO A 56 -7.24 -27.59 15.11
CA PRO A 56 -8.44 -27.72 15.91
C PRO A 56 -9.28 -28.91 15.45
N SER A 57 -9.98 -29.56 16.39
CA SER A 57 -10.85 -30.71 16.07
C SER A 57 -12.10 -30.33 15.27
N ASP A 58 -12.53 -29.08 15.39
CA ASP A 58 -13.64 -28.50 14.63
C ASP A 58 -13.09 -27.44 13.68
N THR A 59 -13.10 -27.76 12.38
CA THR A 59 -12.52 -26.94 11.31
C THR A 59 -13.58 -26.23 10.48
N GLU A 60 -14.87 -26.47 10.69
CA GLU A 60 -15.96 -26.03 9.79
C GLU A 60 -15.94 -24.50 9.58
N TYR A 61 -15.73 -23.76 10.66
CA TYR A 61 -15.64 -22.30 10.61
C TYR A 61 -14.39 -21.80 9.86
N LEU A 62 -13.24 -22.47 10.03
CA LEU A 62 -12.01 -22.13 9.29
C LEU A 62 -12.16 -22.44 7.80
N GLU A 63 -12.77 -23.58 7.46
CA GLU A 63 -13.06 -23.95 6.08
C GLU A 63 -13.99 -22.92 5.41
N SER A 64 -15.05 -22.52 6.11
CA SER A 64 -15.98 -21.49 5.65
C SER A 64 -15.27 -20.15 5.44
N PHE A 65 -14.43 -19.74 6.39
CA PHE A 65 -13.64 -18.52 6.29
C PHE A 65 -12.75 -18.55 5.05
N VAL A 66 -11.95 -19.61 4.90
CA VAL A 66 -10.99 -19.77 3.79
C VAL A 66 -11.68 -19.66 2.44
N ARG A 67 -12.87 -20.25 2.26
CA ARG A 67 -13.61 -20.18 0.98
C ARG A 67 -14.16 -18.79 0.66
N THR A 68 -14.53 -18.02 1.69
CA THR A 68 -15.34 -16.80 1.51
C THR A 68 -14.52 -15.50 1.61
N HIS A 69 -13.31 -15.54 2.18
CA HIS A 69 -12.50 -14.34 2.46
C HIS A 69 -11.34 -14.15 1.47
N HIS A 70 -11.61 -14.36 0.18
CA HIS A 70 -10.64 -14.05 -0.88
C HIS A 70 -10.38 -12.52 -0.92
N PRO A 71 -9.12 -12.03 -0.94
CA PRO A 71 -8.82 -10.59 -0.88
C PRO A 71 -9.46 -9.75 -1.99
N ALA A 72 -9.74 -10.36 -3.15
CA ALA A 72 -10.49 -9.71 -4.25
C ALA A 72 -11.97 -9.41 -3.94
N ALA A 73 -12.54 -9.96 -2.86
CA ALA A 73 -13.91 -9.69 -2.44
C ALA A 73 -14.12 -8.21 -2.08
N TRP A 74 -13.08 -7.54 -1.59
CA TRP A 74 -13.16 -6.11 -1.23
C TRP A 74 -13.07 -5.19 -2.45
N LYS A 75 -12.23 -5.54 -3.42
CA LYS A 75 -12.14 -4.92 -4.75
C LYS A 75 -11.50 -5.91 -5.72
N ARG A 76 -11.98 -5.92 -6.96
CA ARG A 76 -11.26 -6.52 -8.09
C ARG A 76 -9.79 -6.05 -8.09
N LEU A 77 -8.89 -7.02 -8.00
CA LEU A 77 -7.45 -6.79 -8.08
C LEU A 77 -7.10 -6.22 -9.46
N GLU A 78 -6.01 -5.44 -9.54
CA GLU A 78 -5.54 -4.92 -10.83
C GLU A 78 -5.10 -6.09 -11.75
N GLN A 79 -4.61 -7.18 -11.16
CA GLN A 79 -4.27 -8.43 -11.86
C GLN A 79 -4.74 -9.67 -11.10
N GLU A 80 -4.76 -10.81 -11.80
CA GLU A 80 -5.05 -12.11 -11.18
C GLU A 80 -3.90 -12.53 -10.26
N HIS A 81 -4.19 -12.67 -8.97
CA HIS A 81 -3.24 -13.14 -7.96
C HIS A 81 -3.57 -14.59 -7.60
N ARG A 82 -3.18 -15.51 -8.48
CA ARG A 82 -3.46 -16.95 -8.35
C ARG A 82 -2.88 -17.60 -7.07
N ASP A 83 -2.01 -16.87 -6.38
CA ASP A 83 -1.49 -17.24 -5.08
C ASP A 83 -2.59 -17.31 -4.00
N PHE A 84 -3.64 -16.51 -4.12
CA PHE A 84 -4.75 -16.57 -3.17
C PHE A 84 -5.59 -17.84 -3.36
N GLU A 85 -5.89 -18.26 -4.59
CA GLU A 85 -6.53 -19.56 -4.83
C GLU A 85 -5.64 -20.71 -4.33
N PHE A 86 -4.32 -20.64 -4.52
CA PHE A 86 -3.39 -21.60 -3.93
C PHE A 86 -3.49 -21.63 -2.39
N GLN A 87 -3.48 -20.46 -1.73
CA GLN A 87 -3.65 -20.36 -0.28
C GLN A 87 -4.98 -20.98 0.17
N GLN A 88 -6.08 -20.79 -0.57
CA GLN A 88 -7.37 -21.40 -0.26
C GLN A 88 -7.32 -22.93 -0.37
N ILE A 89 -6.88 -23.45 -1.51
CA ILE A 89 -6.82 -24.89 -1.79
C ILE A 89 -5.89 -25.59 -0.79
N GLN A 90 -4.69 -25.06 -0.58
CA GLN A 90 -3.70 -25.65 0.33
C GLN A 90 -4.21 -25.66 1.79
N SER A 91 -4.83 -24.56 2.24
CA SER A 91 -5.38 -24.50 3.60
C SER A 91 -6.51 -25.51 3.81
N LEU A 92 -7.43 -25.61 2.85
CA LEU A 92 -8.51 -26.60 2.88
C LEU A 92 -7.99 -28.03 2.88
N ARG A 93 -6.93 -28.32 2.09
CA ARG A 93 -6.25 -29.62 2.12
C ARG A 93 -5.65 -29.94 3.49
N TRP A 94 -4.99 -28.98 4.14
CA TRP A 94 -4.47 -29.17 5.49
C TRP A 94 -5.57 -29.43 6.53
N LEU A 95 -6.73 -28.80 6.36
CA LEU A 95 -7.92 -29.02 7.20
C LEU A 95 -8.66 -30.34 6.88
N GLY A 96 -8.27 -31.06 5.83
CA GLY A 96 -8.95 -32.29 5.39
C GLY A 96 -10.27 -32.05 4.64
N ALA A 97 -10.53 -30.81 4.20
CA ALA A 97 -11.75 -30.43 3.51
C ALA A 97 -11.74 -30.82 2.02
N ASP A 98 -12.93 -30.93 1.42
CA ASP A 98 -13.06 -31.14 -0.02
C ASP A 98 -12.70 -29.87 -0.81
N VAL A 99 -11.95 -30.00 -1.89
CA VAL A 99 -11.47 -28.86 -2.70
C VAL A 99 -12.06 -28.87 -4.11
N SER A 100 -13.02 -29.75 -4.39
CA SER A 100 -13.53 -29.97 -5.76
C SER A 100 -14.16 -28.73 -6.41
N ASP A 101 -14.74 -27.83 -5.62
CA ASP A 101 -15.32 -26.56 -6.10
C ASP A 101 -14.30 -25.62 -6.79
N PHE A 102 -13.00 -25.82 -6.55
CA PHE A 102 -11.94 -25.02 -7.20
C PHE A 102 -11.51 -25.56 -8.57
N VAL A 103 -11.99 -26.74 -8.98
CA VAL A 103 -11.65 -27.33 -10.29
C VAL A 103 -12.07 -26.41 -11.43
N ASP A 104 -13.27 -25.84 -11.37
CA ASP A 104 -13.76 -24.93 -12.41
C ASP A 104 -12.89 -23.66 -12.47
N VAL A 105 -12.55 -23.07 -11.32
CA VAL A 105 -11.69 -21.88 -11.23
C VAL A 105 -10.32 -22.12 -11.88
N VAL A 106 -9.66 -23.23 -11.53
CA VAL A 106 -8.32 -23.55 -12.04
C VAL A 106 -8.36 -23.99 -13.51
N SER A 107 -9.49 -24.54 -13.98
CA SER A 107 -9.68 -24.90 -15.39
C SER A 107 -9.73 -23.69 -16.33
N GLU A 108 -10.06 -22.50 -15.82
CA GLU A 108 -10.05 -21.26 -16.59
C GLU A 108 -8.62 -20.73 -16.88
N TRP A 109 -7.60 -21.24 -16.17
CA TRP A 109 -6.21 -20.82 -16.32
C TRP A 109 -5.54 -21.45 -17.54
N THR A 110 -5.94 -21.00 -18.72
CA THR A 110 -5.56 -21.62 -20.00
C THR A 110 -4.19 -21.19 -20.54
N SER A 111 -3.71 -19.99 -20.19
CA SER A 111 -2.39 -19.48 -20.59
C SER A 111 -1.81 -18.43 -19.61
N PRO A 112 -0.48 -18.18 -19.66
CA PRO A 112 0.14 -17.10 -18.89
C PRO A 112 -0.46 -15.73 -19.21
N VAL A 113 -0.75 -14.93 -18.18
CA VAL A 113 -1.41 -13.63 -18.34
C VAL A 113 -0.37 -12.51 -18.40
N PRO A 114 -0.22 -11.79 -19.54
CA PRO A 114 0.72 -10.66 -19.65
C PRO A 114 0.44 -9.59 -18.60
N TYR A 115 1.51 -9.08 -17.99
CA TYR A 115 1.38 -7.99 -17.02
C TYR A 115 0.91 -6.70 -17.72
N LEU A 116 0.34 -5.80 -16.92
CA LEU A 116 -0.22 -4.55 -17.41
C LEU A 116 0.88 -3.62 -17.96
N PRO A 117 0.76 -3.13 -19.21
CA PRO A 117 1.81 -2.38 -19.90
C PRO A 117 2.10 -1.00 -19.29
N GLN A 118 1.19 -0.46 -18.47
CA GLN A 118 1.42 0.77 -17.71
C GLN A 118 2.38 0.58 -16.53
N TYR A 119 2.54 -0.66 -16.05
CA TYR A 119 3.30 -0.97 -14.83
C TYR A 119 4.58 -1.74 -15.12
N GLU A 120 4.59 -2.63 -16.12
CA GLU A 120 5.78 -3.36 -16.56
C GLU A 120 5.92 -3.24 -18.09
N LYS A 121 7.08 -2.77 -18.54
CA LYS A 121 7.29 -2.28 -19.92
C LYS A 121 7.19 -3.38 -20.98
N HIS A 122 7.62 -4.60 -20.64
CA HIS A 122 7.68 -5.75 -21.55
C HIS A 122 6.49 -6.69 -21.38
N ARG A 123 5.59 -6.38 -20.44
CA ARG A 123 4.43 -7.17 -20.03
C ARG A 123 4.79 -8.55 -19.48
N TYR A 124 5.96 -8.68 -18.86
CA TYR A 124 6.38 -9.93 -18.23
C TYR A 124 5.43 -10.32 -17.09
N PRO A 125 4.70 -11.44 -17.18
CA PRO A 125 3.82 -11.90 -16.11
C PRO A 125 4.60 -12.15 -14.81
N VAL A 126 3.98 -11.89 -13.66
CA VAL A 126 4.56 -12.25 -12.35
C VAL A 126 4.68 -13.76 -12.23
N PHE A 127 5.92 -14.25 -12.18
CA PHE A 127 6.26 -15.66 -12.27
C PHE A 127 5.56 -16.50 -11.20
N ARG A 128 5.64 -16.09 -9.93
CA ARG A 128 4.94 -16.78 -8.83
C ARG A 128 3.47 -17.05 -9.14
N PHE A 129 2.74 -16.06 -9.63
CA PHE A 129 1.30 -16.20 -9.90
C PHE A 129 1.04 -17.16 -11.05
N GLN A 130 1.88 -17.14 -12.08
CA GLN A 130 1.73 -18.05 -13.22
C GLN A 130 1.96 -19.51 -12.82
N LEU A 131 2.92 -19.74 -11.92
CA LEU A 131 3.35 -21.08 -11.50
C LEU A 131 2.31 -21.80 -10.62
N LYS A 132 1.35 -21.07 -10.05
CA LYS A 132 0.25 -21.69 -9.27
C LYS A 132 -0.66 -22.58 -10.10
N VAL A 133 -0.64 -22.50 -11.43
CA VAL A 133 -1.36 -23.47 -12.27
C VAL A 133 -0.90 -24.92 -12.03
N PHE A 134 0.39 -25.15 -11.82
CA PHE A 134 0.93 -26.49 -11.60
C PHE A 134 0.55 -27.02 -10.22
N THR A 135 0.83 -26.24 -9.17
CA THR A 135 0.58 -26.65 -7.79
C THR A 135 -0.91 -26.77 -7.48
N CYS A 136 -1.76 -25.85 -7.95
CA CYS A 136 -3.21 -25.95 -7.74
C CYS A 136 -3.80 -27.17 -8.46
N ARG A 137 -3.39 -27.46 -9.71
CA ARG A 137 -3.86 -28.66 -10.42
C ARG A 137 -3.47 -29.95 -9.69
N ALA A 138 -2.22 -30.04 -9.23
CA ALA A 138 -1.75 -31.18 -8.44
C ALA A 138 -2.55 -31.32 -7.13
N LEU A 139 -2.76 -30.22 -6.40
CA LEU A 139 -3.58 -30.21 -5.18
C LEU A 139 -5.04 -30.57 -5.45
N LEU A 140 -5.55 -30.41 -6.66
CA LEU A 140 -6.92 -30.79 -7.06
C LEU A 140 -6.99 -32.19 -7.69
N GLY A 141 -5.86 -32.88 -7.89
CA GLY A 141 -5.82 -34.16 -8.59
C GLY A 141 -6.13 -34.05 -10.10
N MET A 142 -5.95 -32.87 -10.68
CA MET A 142 -6.10 -32.64 -12.11
C MET A 142 -4.85 -33.10 -12.86
N SER A 143 -5.01 -33.57 -14.11
CA SER A 143 -3.87 -33.94 -14.95
C SER A 143 -3.00 -32.71 -15.26
N LEU A 144 -1.71 -32.92 -15.48
CA LEU A 144 -0.80 -31.91 -16.05
C LEU A 144 -0.54 -32.17 -17.55
N ASP A 145 -0.94 -33.33 -18.07
CA ASP A 145 -0.71 -33.74 -19.47
C ASP A 145 -1.54 -32.93 -20.48
N ASP A 146 -2.64 -32.34 -20.02
CA ASP A 146 -3.56 -31.50 -20.80
C ASP A 146 -3.24 -30.00 -20.68
N LEU A 147 -2.17 -29.62 -19.97
CA LEU A 147 -1.73 -28.23 -19.92
C LEU A 147 -1.33 -27.74 -21.32
N SER A 148 -1.71 -26.49 -21.62
CA SER A 148 -1.27 -25.81 -22.83
C SER A 148 0.27 -25.85 -22.94
N PRO A 149 0.85 -26.14 -24.12
CA PRO A 149 2.29 -26.07 -24.34
C PRO A 149 2.89 -24.69 -24.02
N GLU A 150 2.07 -23.63 -24.00
CA GLU A 150 2.50 -22.29 -23.60
C GLU A 150 2.97 -22.22 -22.15
N TRP A 151 2.41 -23.03 -21.24
CA TRP A 151 2.85 -23.09 -19.84
C TRP A 151 4.25 -23.68 -19.72
N ILE A 152 4.52 -24.74 -20.48
CA ILE A 152 5.83 -25.38 -20.52
C ILE A 152 6.86 -24.43 -21.14
N ALA A 153 6.53 -23.80 -22.27
CA ALA A 153 7.40 -22.79 -22.90
C ALA A 153 7.66 -21.58 -21.97
N TYR A 154 6.66 -21.16 -21.19
CA TYR A 154 6.79 -20.06 -20.24
C TYR A 154 7.75 -20.40 -19.09
N LEU A 155 7.65 -21.62 -18.55
CA LEU A 155 8.55 -22.17 -17.53
C LEU A 155 9.97 -22.29 -18.09
N ASP A 156 10.15 -23.03 -19.18
CA ASP A 156 11.45 -23.32 -19.78
C ASP A 156 12.19 -22.05 -20.20
N GLY A 157 11.47 -21.06 -20.74
CA GLY A 157 12.04 -19.78 -21.15
C GLY A 157 12.64 -18.96 -20.00
N ARG A 158 12.42 -19.35 -18.74
CA ARG A 158 12.93 -18.67 -17.54
C ARG A 158 14.00 -19.46 -16.78
N ARG A 159 14.26 -20.71 -17.17
CA ARG A 159 15.34 -21.52 -16.59
C ARG A 159 16.70 -20.92 -16.96
N ARG A 160 17.56 -20.70 -15.98
CA ARG A 160 18.91 -20.13 -16.17
C ARG A 160 19.96 -21.21 -16.42
N GLU A 161 21.16 -20.79 -16.82
CA GLU A 161 22.25 -21.74 -17.09
C GLU A 161 22.70 -22.50 -15.83
N ASN A 162 22.80 -21.79 -14.71
CA ASN A 162 23.06 -22.32 -13.37
C ASN A 162 21.83 -23.01 -12.73
N GLY A 163 20.75 -23.23 -13.48
CA GLY A 163 19.53 -23.86 -12.97
C GLY A 163 18.60 -22.94 -12.16
N GLY A 164 18.97 -21.70 -11.85
CA GLY A 164 18.06 -20.75 -11.21
C GLY A 164 16.84 -20.36 -12.07
N PHE A 165 15.88 -19.66 -11.47
CA PHE A 165 14.77 -19.01 -12.17
C PHE A 165 14.65 -17.54 -11.77
N ASN A 166 13.92 -16.78 -12.60
CA ASN A 166 13.67 -15.36 -12.40
C ASN A 166 12.33 -14.96 -13.04
N ASN A 167 11.84 -13.75 -12.73
CA ASN A 167 10.56 -13.27 -13.23
C ASN A 167 10.55 -13.12 -14.77
N THR A 168 11.67 -12.64 -15.32
CA THR A 168 11.84 -12.40 -16.76
C THR A 168 12.47 -13.60 -17.48
N PRO A 169 12.29 -13.72 -18.81
CA PRO A 169 12.97 -14.74 -19.62
C PRO A 169 14.50 -14.72 -19.42
N ALA A 170 15.15 -15.87 -19.59
CA ALA A 170 16.60 -16.02 -19.42
C ALA A 170 17.42 -15.07 -20.30
N SER A 171 16.88 -14.69 -21.46
CA SER A 171 17.49 -13.72 -22.38
C SER A 171 17.63 -12.30 -21.81
N GLN A 172 16.94 -11.98 -20.70
CA GLN A 172 17.00 -10.67 -20.04
C GLN A 172 18.00 -10.62 -18.87
N GLY A 173 18.83 -11.66 -18.71
CA GLY A 173 19.86 -11.71 -17.68
C GLY A 173 19.34 -11.95 -16.25
N GLY A 174 20.19 -11.63 -15.27
CA GLY A 174 20.01 -11.96 -13.86
C GLY A 174 20.29 -13.43 -13.56
N GLU A 175 21.11 -13.69 -12.55
CA GLU A 175 21.61 -15.03 -12.20
C GLU A 175 20.55 -15.95 -11.60
N GLY A 176 19.41 -15.41 -11.18
CA GLY A 176 18.31 -16.13 -10.54
C GLY A 176 17.89 -15.43 -9.24
N HIS A 177 16.75 -15.83 -8.70
CA HIS A 177 16.24 -15.36 -7.42
C HIS A 177 15.66 -16.55 -6.65
N VAL A 178 16.06 -16.76 -5.39
CA VAL A 178 15.75 -17.99 -4.62
C VAL A 178 14.26 -18.33 -4.56
N LEU A 179 13.38 -17.33 -4.34
CA LEU A 179 11.92 -17.53 -4.39
C LEU A 179 11.44 -17.99 -5.78
N ASN A 180 11.85 -17.31 -6.85
CA ASN A 180 11.52 -17.72 -8.21
C ASN A 180 12.07 -19.12 -8.51
N THR A 181 13.27 -19.45 -8.04
CA THR A 181 13.84 -20.78 -8.19
C THR A 181 13.00 -21.84 -7.51
N LEU A 182 12.49 -21.62 -6.28
CA LEU A 182 11.53 -22.54 -5.65
C LEU A 182 10.29 -22.72 -6.53
N TRP A 183 9.64 -21.64 -6.97
CA TRP A 183 8.42 -21.73 -7.78
C TRP A 183 8.63 -22.55 -9.06
N GLY A 184 9.75 -22.36 -9.73
CA GLY A 184 10.11 -23.13 -10.91
C GLY A 184 10.42 -24.60 -10.59
N LEU A 185 11.08 -24.88 -9.47
CA LEU A 185 11.39 -26.24 -9.03
C LEU A 185 10.13 -27.03 -8.63
N GLU A 186 9.17 -26.41 -7.95
CA GLU A 186 7.87 -27.04 -7.65
C GLU A 186 7.16 -27.47 -8.94
N ALA A 187 7.16 -26.62 -9.97
CA ALA A 187 6.57 -26.99 -11.25
C ALA A 187 7.37 -28.10 -11.95
N LEU A 188 8.71 -28.06 -11.91
CA LEU A 188 9.54 -29.12 -12.50
C LEU A 188 9.32 -30.47 -11.80
N GLU A 189 9.26 -30.50 -10.47
CA GLU A 189 8.98 -31.72 -9.69
C GLU A 189 7.62 -32.32 -10.07
N LEU A 190 6.58 -31.49 -10.14
CA LEU A 190 5.25 -31.94 -10.56
C LEU A 190 5.21 -32.47 -11.99
N LEU A 191 6.15 -32.04 -12.85
CA LEU A 191 6.33 -32.54 -14.21
C LEU A 191 7.30 -33.73 -14.30
N GLY A 192 7.92 -34.16 -13.19
CA GLY A 192 8.96 -35.20 -13.17
C GLY A 192 10.27 -34.79 -13.84
N ARG A 193 10.58 -33.49 -13.81
CA ARG A 193 11.72 -32.83 -14.47
C ARG A 193 12.70 -32.18 -13.47
N GLU A 194 12.58 -32.48 -12.18
CA GLU A 194 13.42 -31.94 -11.10
C GLU A 194 14.92 -32.28 -11.26
N ASP A 195 15.24 -33.33 -12.01
CA ASP A 195 16.62 -33.75 -12.30
C ASP A 195 17.32 -32.87 -13.34
N GLU A 196 16.61 -32.01 -14.05
CA GLU A 196 17.21 -31.08 -15.01
C GLU A 196 18.10 -30.07 -14.30
N LYS A 197 19.41 -30.07 -14.60
CA LYS A 197 20.40 -29.18 -13.98
C LYS A 197 20.43 -29.25 -12.45
N ARG A 198 20.16 -30.44 -11.89
CA ARG A 198 19.98 -30.62 -10.45
C ARG A 198 21.20 -30.16 -9.66
N GLU A 199 22.39 -30.59 -10.08
CA GLU A 199 23.65 -30.29 -9.41
C GLU A 199 23.96 -28.79 -9.47
N GLU A 200 23.83 -28.18 -10.66
CA GLU A 200 24.04 -26.75 -10.86
C GLU A 200 23.06 -25.91 -10.03
N THR A 201 21.79 -26.32 -9.98
CA THR A 201 20.78 -25.61 -9.18
C THR A 201 21.08 -25.73 -7.69
N ALA A 202 21.47 -26.91 -7.22
CA ALA A 202 21.80 -27.14 -5.82
C ALA A 202 23.02 -26.31 -5.39
N GLU A 203 24.09 -26.31 -6.20
CA GLU A 203 25.29 -25.49 -5.98
C GLU A 203 24.92 -23.99 -5.98
N TRP A 204 24.07 -23.55 -6.91
CA TRP A 204 23.62 -22.16 -6.96
C TRP A 204 22.82 -21.76 -5.70
N ILE A 205 21.84 -22.57 -5.28
CA ILE A 205 21.07 -22.28 -4.05
C ILE A 205 22.02 -22.27 -2.85
N GLN A 206 22.90 -23.26 -2.70
CA GLN A 206 23.88 -23.33 -1.60
C GLN A 206 24.77 -22.08 -1.54
N SER A 207 25.19 -21.54 -2.68
CA SER A 207 25.99 -20.30 -2.73
C SER A 207 25.22 -19.03 -2.32
N CYS A 208 23.89 -19.09 -2.24
CA CYS A 208 23.07 -18.02 -1.67
C CYS A 208 23.12 -17.98 -0.13
N GLN A 209 23.62 -19.04 0.52
CA GLN A 209 23.80 -19.07 1.97
C GLN A 209 24.90 -18.07 2.37
N GLY A 210 24.54 -17.14 3.25
CA GLY A 210 25.45 -16.12 3.77
C GLY A 210 26.25 -16.61 4.99
N PRO A 211 27.23 -15.80 5.44
CA PRO A 211 28.14 -16.18 6.51
C PRO A 211 27.47 -16.33 7.88
N SER A 212 26.27 -15.77 8.09
CA SER A 212 25.52 -15.93 9.33
C SER A 212 24.65 -17.20 9.34
N GLY A 213 24.64 -17.96 8.25
CA GLY A 213 23.85 -19.18 8.07
C GLY A 213 22.53 -18.97 7.31
N GLY A 214 21.99 -17.75 7.30
CA GLY A 214 20.77 -17.41 6.56
C GLY A 214 20.99 -17.33 5.05
N PHE A 215 19.90 -17.25 4.27
CA PHE A 215 19.96 -17.18 2.81
C PHE A 215 19.62 -15.79 2.28
N ARG A 216 20.33 -15.39 1.25
CA ARG A 216 20.09 -14.18 0.46
C ARG A 216 19.32 -14.51 -0.81
N TRP A 217 18.84 -13.49 -1.53
CA TRP A 217 18.04 -13.72 -2.73
C TRP A 217 18.84 -14.28 -3.93
N CYS A 218 20.14 -14.02 -3.98
CA CYS A 218 21.11 -14.62 -4.91
C CYS A 218 22.52 -14.66 -4.28
N PRO A 219 23.54 -15.27 -4.93
CA PRO A 219 24.88 -15.44 -4.35
C PRO A 219 25.65 -14.12 -4.15
N GLU A 220 25.56 -13.19 -5.11
CA GLU A 220 26.19 -11.88 -5.02
C GLU A 220 25.17 -10.75 -5.29
N PRO A 221 24.30 -10.43 -4.32
CA PRO A 221 23.30 -9.39 -4.48
C PRO A 221 23.90 -8.02 -4.83
N PRO A 222 23.56 -7.41 -5.99
CA PRO A 222 24.01 -6.04 -6.30
C PRO A 222 23.43 -4.97 -5.35
N PHE A 223 22.30 -5.26 -4.72
CA PHE A 223 21.63 -4.43 -3.72
C PHE A 223 20.70 -5.31 -2.88
N ALA A 224 20.14 -4.77 -1.79
CA ALA A 224 19.32 -5.52 -0.85
C ALA A 224 20.00 -6.82 -0.38
N ASN A 225 21.30 -6.72 -0.04
CA ASN A 225 22.09 -7.83 0.44
C ASN A 225 21.69 -8.16 1.89
N GLN A 226 20.58 -8.89 2.04
CA GLN A 226 19.99 -9.27 3.32
C GLN A 226 19.68 -10.76 3.34
N GLU A 227 19.92 -11.37 4.50
CA GLU A 227 19.40 -12.70 4.82
C GLU A 227 17.95 -12.57 5.33
N ASP A 228 17.08 -13.52 4.97
CA ASP A 228 15.63 -13.40 5.18
C ASP A 228 14.98 -14.78 5.37
N ILE A 229 14.01 -14.88 6.29
CA ILE A 229 13.37 -16.17 6.58
C ILE A 229 12.65 -16.77 5.36
N ALA A 230 12.10 -15.93 4.46
CA ALA A 230 11.46 -16.42 3.25
C ALA A 230 12.48 -17.00 2.26
N TYR A 231 13.70 -16.46 2.23
CA TYR A 231 14.78 -16.98 1.40
C TYR A 231 15.34 -18.29 1.98
N CYS A 232 15.46 -18.38 3.31
CA CYS A 232 15.82 -19.62 4.01
C CYS A 232 14.80 -20.72 3.72
N TRP A 233 13.51 -20.42 3.89
CA TRP A 233 12.41 -21.33 3.58
C TRP A 233 12.46 -21.81 2.13
N ALA A 234 12.60 -20.88 1.18
CA ALA A 234 12.65 -21.21 -0.24
C ALA A 234 13.87 -22.06 -0.62
N ALA A 235 15.04 -21.76 -0.06
CA ALA A 235 16.25 -22.53 -0.28
C ALA A 235 16.13 -23.95 0.25
N VAL A 236 15.62 -24.12 1.47
CA VAL A 236 15.44 -25.44 2.11
C VAL A 236 14.46 -26.30 1.29
N ARG A 237 13.31 -25.74 0.92
CA ARG A 237 12.31 -26.42 0.09
C ARG A 237 12.88 -26.79 -1.28
N GLY A 238 13.57 -25.86 -1.94
CA GLY A 238 14.21 -26.11 -3.23
C GLY A 238 15.31 -27.19 -3.17
N LEU A 239 16.15 -27.17 -2.14
CA LEU A 239 17.18 -28.18 -1.94
C LEU A 239 16.58 -29.56 -1.63
N SER A 240 15.45 -29.62 -0.92
CA SER A 240 14.73 -30.87 -0.67
C SER A 240 14.22 -31.51 -1.97
N ILE A 241 13.58 -30.72 -2.85
CA ILE A 241 13.18 -31.18 -4.20
C ILE A 241 14.38 -31.74 -4.98
N LEU A 242 15.52 -31.06 -4.87
CA LEU A 242 16.78 -31.47 -5.52
C LEU A 242 17.50 -32.62 -4.80
N ARG A 243 16.97 -33.14 -3.69
CA ARG A 243 17.57 -34.18 -2.85
C ARG A 243 18.97 -33.81 -2.36
N SER A 244 19.15 -32.53 -2.03
CA SER A 244 20.38 -31.92 -1.52
C SER A 244 20.14 -31.30 -0.14
N GLN A 245 21.18 -30.70 0.44
CA GLN A 245 21.16 -30.04 1.75
C GLN A 245 21.78 -28.65 1.66
N PRO A 246 21.48 -27.74 2.61
CA PRO A 246 22.23 -26.49 2.75
C PRO A 246 23.74 -26.74 2.88
N ALA A 247 24.56 -25.75 2.53
CA ALA A 247 26.02 -25.88 2.64
C ALA A 247 26.44 -26.04 4.12
N ASP A 248 25.75 -25.34 5.02
CA ASP A 248 25.87 -25.49 6.47
C ASP A 248 24.48 -25.55 7.11
N PRO A 249 23.89 -26.75 7.28
CA PRO A 249 22.55 -26.90 7.87
C PRO A 249 22.46 -26.41 9.32
N GLU A 250 23.52 -26.60 10.12
CA GLU A 250 23.52 -26.21 11.53
C GLU A 250 23.55 -24.69 11.69
N ALA A 251 24.36 -23.99 10.89
CA ALA A 251 24.37 -22.54 10.87
C ALA A 251 23.01 -21.98 10.43
N LEU A 252 22.34 -22.63 9.46
CA LEU A 252 20.99 -22.23 9.04
C LEU A 252 19.96 -22.41 10.16
N ILE A 253 19.97 -23.54 10.86
CA ILE A 253 19.07 -23.79 12.00
C ILE A 253 19.29 -22.72 13.07
N GLY A 254 20.55 -22.44 13.43
CA GLY A 254 20.90 -21.37 14.37
C GLY A 254 20.39 -19.99 13.92
N TRP A 255 20.50 -19.68 12.62
CA TRP A 255 19.97 -18.45 12.06
C TRP A 255 18.44 -18.37 12.18
N ILE A 256 17.71 -19.43 11.82
CA ILE A 256 16.24 -19.49 11.95
C ILE A 256 15.83 -19.34 13.42
N HIS A 257 16.53 -20.01 14.34
CA HIS A 257 16.30 -19.89 15.78
C HIS A 257 16.46 -18.45 16.29
N SER A 258 17.41 -17.69 15.74
CA SER A 258 17.62 -16.28 16.12
C SER A 258 16.49 -15.34 15.68
N CYS A 259 15.57 -15.79 14.81
CA CYS A 259 14.36 -15.06 14.44
C CYS A 259 13.20 -15.27 15.44
N PHE A 260 13.32 -16.20 16.40
CA PHE A 260 12.29 -16.49 17.38
C PHE A 260 12.26 -15.46 18.52
N ASN A 261 11.08 -14.90 18.79
CA ASN A 261 10.90 -13.83 19.76
C ASN A 261 10.31 -14.33 21.10
N GLU A 262 10.37 -13.45 22.11
CA GLU A 262 9.78 -13.70 23.43
C GLU A 262 8.26 -13.94 23.37
N ASP A 263 7.57 -13.33 22.41
CA ASP A 263 6.12 -13.49 22.22
C ASP A 263 5.70 -14.86 21.68
N GLY A 264 6.65 -15.71 21.27
CA GLY A 264 6.41 -17.05 20.74
C GLY A 264 6.27 -17.12 19.22
N GLY A 265 6.40 -16.01 18.49
CA GLY A 265 6.44 -16.02 17.03
C GLY A 265 7.85 -15.84 16.45
N PHE A 266 7.95 -15.94 15.11
CA PHE A 266 9.18 -15.60 14.39
C PHE A 266 9.01 -14.31 13.59
N GLY A 267 10.06 -13.48 13.58
CA GLY A 267 10.19 -12.34 12.68
C GLY A 267 10.83 -12.72 11.34
N ASP A 268 10.72 -11.84 10.35
CA ASP A 268 11.34 -12.04 9.03
C ASP A 268 12.86 -12.07 9.06
N ARG A 269 13.45 -11.43 10.07
CA ARG A 269 14.88 -11.30 10.36
C ARG A 269 15.11 -11.31 11.87
N PRO A 270 16.33 -11.62 12.34
CA PRO A 270 16.66 -11.52 13.76
C PRO A 270 16.34 -10.11 14.29
N GLY A 271 15.62 -10.04 15.41
CA GLY A 271 15.18 -8.79 16.04
C GLY A 271 13.97 -8.10 15.40
N TRP A 272 13.42 -8.62 14.30
CA TRP A 272 12.16 -8.09 13.74
C TRP A 272 10.95 -8.63 14.49
N ARG A 273 9.85 -7.87 14.47
CA ARG A 273 8.58 -8.25 15.10
C ARG A 273 8.06 -9.56 14.49
N SER A 274 7.54 -10.42 15.36
CA SER A 274 6.85 -11.63 14.95
C SER A 274 5.67 -11.35 14.02
N ASN A 275 5.48 -12.23 13.04
CA ASN A 275 4.24 -12.27 12.25
C ASN A 275 3.89 -13.70 11.82
N PRO A 276 2.60 -14.00 11.53
CA PRO A 276 2.19 -15.36 11.19
C PRO A 276 2.90 -15.97 9.98
N VAL A 277 3.22 -15.17 8.95
CA VAL A 277 3.86 -15.65 7.72
C VAL A 277 5.32 -16.04 7.94
N ALA A 278 6.09 -15.19 8.63
CA ALA A 278 7.46 -15.53 9.03
C ALA A 278 7.50 -16.74 9.99
N THR A 279 6.51 -16.86 10.88
CA THR A 279 6.34 -18.02 11.77
C THR A 279 6.10 -19.29 10.97
N PHE A 280 5.25 -19.25 9.94
CA PHE A 280 5.04 -20.37 9.04
C PHE A 280 6.32 -20.76 8.29
N TYR A 281 7.02 -19.79 7.70
CA TYR A 281 8.28 -20.06 6.99
C TYR A 281 9.33 -20.71 7.89
N ALA A 282 9.47 -20.25 9.14
CA ALA A 282 10.39 -20.84 10.09
C ALA A 282 10.01 -22.29 10.46
N ILE A 283 8.74 -22.55 10.78
CA ILE A 283 8.28 -23.88 11.17
C ILE A 283 8.40 -24.87 10.02
N ASP A 284 7.98 -24.49 8.82
CA ASP A 284 8.08 -25.36 7.64
C ASP A 284 9.55 -25.65 7.29
N ALA A 285 10.43 -24.64 7.34
CA ALA A 285 11.87 -24.83 7.13
C ALA A 285 12.51 -25.75 8.19
N LEU A 286 12.20 -25.56 9.48
CA LEU A 286 12.71 -26.41 10.56
C LEU A 286 12.19 -27.85 10.44
N LYS A 287 10.93 -28.04 10.00
CA LYS A 287 10.38 -29.35 9.72
C LYS A 287 11.13 -30.05 8.60
N GLU A 288 11.36 -29.36 7.48
CA GLU A 288 12.06 -29.89 6.32
C GLU A 288 13.54 -30.22 6.64
N LEU A 289 14.17 -29.45 7.55
CA LEU A 289 15.52 -29.72 8.06
C LEU A 289 15.57 -30.83 9.12
N GLY A 290 14.43 -31.38 9.54
CA GLY A 290 14.36 -32.36 10.64
C GLY A 290 14.74 -31.78 12.01
N ALA A 291 14.64 -30.46 12.17
CA ALA A 291 15.03 -29.70 13.36
C ALA A 291 13.84 -29.20 14.20
N LEU A 292 12.60 -29.52 13.81
CA LEU A 292 11.39 -29.03 14.50
C LEU A 292 11.29 -29.46 15.97
N ASP A 293 11.87 -30.60 16.35
CA ASP A 293 11.87 -31.09 17.73
C ASP A 293 13.09 -30.63 18.54
N GLN A 294 13.99 -29.83 17.94
CA GLN A 294 15.14 -29.31 18.66
C GLN A 294 14.69 -28.28 19.72
N PRO A 295 15.37 -28.22 20.88
CA PRO A 295 15.11 -27.19 21.87
C PRO A 295 15.39 -25.80 21.30
N LEU A 296 14.42 -24.91 21.44
CA LEU A 296 14.52 -23.51 21.03
C LEU A 296 14.37 -22.62 22.25
N THR A 297 15.40 -21.84 22.54
CA THR A 297 15.34 -20.75 23.51
C THR A 297 15.43 -19.43 22.77
N CYS A 298 14.66 -18.44 23.20
CA CYS A 298 14.82 -17.09 22.67
C CYS A 298 16.19 -16.58 23.12
N GLU A 299 17.13 -16.46 22.19
CA GLU A 299 18.33 -15.67 22.40
C GLU A 299 17.96 -14.20 22.20
N ALA A 300 18.42 -13.34 23.10
CA ALA A 300 18.11 -11.90 23.05
C ALA A 300 18.79 -11.25 21.84
N ALA A 301 18.21 -11.39 20.65
CA ALA A 301 18.49 -10.49 19.54
C ALA A 301 17.99 -9.10 19.95
N SER A 302 18.81 -8.06 19.76
CA SER A 302 18.35 -6.69 19.97
C SER A 302 17.22 -6.41 19.00
N GLN A 303 15.98 -6.44 19.47
CA GLN A 303 14.82 -6.12 18.65
C GLN A 303 15.01 -4.75 18.01
N THR A 304 14.55 -4.57 16.78
CA THR A 304 14.46 -3.23 16.18
C THR A 304 13.64 -2.37 17.12
N VAL A 305 14.29 -1.40 17.77
CA VAL A 305 13.67 -0.60 18.83
C VAL A 305 12.63 0.30 18.17
N VAL A 306 11.36 -0.01 18.35
CA VAL A 306 10.27 0.91 18.04
C VAL A 306 10.49 2.18 18.85
N VAL A 307 10.77 3.29 18.17
CA VAL A 307 10.99 4.57 18.84
C VAL A 307 9.68 5.06 19.42
N LYS A 308 9.54 4.99 20.75
CA LYS A 308 8.33 5.43 21.44
C LYS A 308 8.14 6.95 21.23
N PRO A 309 6.96 7.40 20.77
CA PRO A 309 6.68 8.83 20.64
C PRO A 309 6.74 9.54 22.01
N PRO A 310 7.38 10.72 22.09
CA PRO A 310 7.28 11.59 23.26
C PRO A 310 5.82 11.92 23.60
N GLN A 311 5.50 12.02 24.90
CA GLN A 311 4.12 12.22 25.35
C GLN A 311 3.54 13.60 24.99
N ASP A 312 4.39 14.59 24.69
CA ASP A 312 4.00 15.96 24.34
C ASP A 312 3.66 16.17 22.86
N LEU A 313 3.77 15.12 22.03
CA LEU A 313 3.40 15.20 20.62
C LEU A 313 1.87 15.30 20.41
N LYS A 314 1.49 16.02 19.36
CA LYS A 314 0.12 16.21 18.90
C LYS A 314 -0.13 15.44 17.61
N VAL A 315 -1.40 15.14 17.33
CA VAL A 315 -1.81 14.55 16.06
C VAL A 315 -2.11 15.63 15.03
N PHE A 316 -1.46 15.52 13.87
CA PHE A 316 -1.73 16.32 12.68
C PHE A 316 -2.08 15.40 11.50
N SER A 317 -2.53 15.97 10.39
CA SER A 317 -2.86 15.19 9.19
C SER A 317 -2.18 15.72 7.93
N CYS A 318 -1.72 14.79 7.11
CA CYS A 318 -1.10 14.99 5.82
C CYS A 318 -1.91 14.28 4.73
N GLN A 319 -2.08 14.94 3.58
CA GLN A 319 -2.51 14.29 2.35
C GLN A 319 -1.37 14.30 1.35
N VAL A 320 -0.98 13.12 0.87
CA VAL A 320 0.03 12.96 -0.19
C VAL A 320 -0.69 12.70 -1.49
N GLU A 321 -0.24 13.35 -2.57
CA GLU A 321 -0.89 13.31 -3.89
C GLU A 321 -2.36 13.75 -3.89
N ALA A 322 -2.69 14.74 -3.06
CA ALA A 322 -3.96 15.44 -3.15
C ALA A 322 -3.99 16.35 -4.39
N HIS A 323 -5.15 16.95 -4.66
CA HIS A 323 -5.36 17.73 -5.88
C HIS A 323 -4.38 18.94 -5.97
N GLY A 324 -3.71 19.10 -7.11
CA GLY A 324 -2.79 20.22 -7.39
C GLY A 324 -3.20 21.10 -8.58
N GLN A 325 -4.44 20.94 -9.05
CA GLN A 325 -5.03 21.70 -10.16
C GLN A 325 -6.39 22.28 -9.76
N GLY A 326 -6.96 23.16 -10.58
CA GLY A 326 -8.25 23.81 -10.31
C GLY A 326 -8.16 24.85 -9.20
N SER A 327 -9.30 25.16 -8.56
CA SER A 327 -9.42 26.27 -7.59
C SER A 327 -8.53 26.10 -6.34
N PRO A 328 -7.53 26.99 -6.12
CA PRO A 328 -6.77 27.03 -4.88
C PRO A 328 -7.63 27.44 -3.68
N ALA A 329 -8.65 28.30 -3.89
CA ALA A 329 -9.57 28.70 -2.83
C ALA A 329 -10.41 27.52 -2.30
N ASP A 330 -10.87 26.63 -3.19
CA ASP A 330 -11.59 25.41 -2.79
C ASP A 330 -10.68 24.46 -1.99
N VAL A 331 -9.40 24.32 -2.37
CA VAL A 331 -8.43 23.52 -1.62
C VAL A 331 -8.20 24.10 -0.22
N VAL A 332 -7.95 25.41 -0.10
CA VAL A 332 -7.73 26.04 1.22
C VAL A 332 -8.95 25.86 2.12
N ARG A 333 -10.15 26.00 1.55
CA ARG A 333 -11.41 25.77 2.26
C ARG A 333 -11.57 24.32 2.73
N LEU A 334 -11.23 23.35 1.87
CA LEU A 334 -11.23 21.93 2.24
C LEU A 334 -10.21 21.65 3.33
N ALA A 335 -9.00 22.24 3.24
CA ALA A 335 -7.95 22.09 4.22
C ALA A 335 -8.36 22.62 5.59
N GLU A 336 -8.95 23.81 5.65
CA GLU A 336 -9.49 24.39 6.88
C GLU A 336 -10.58 23.50 7.50
N SER A 337 -11.60 23.17 6.69
CA SER A 337 -12.80 22.47 7.17
C SER A 337 -12.52 21.03 7.58
N LEU A 338 -11.54 20.37 6.95
CA LEU A 338 -11.14 19.00 7.25
C LEU A 338 -9.90 18.94 8.16
N LYS A 339 -9.39 20.08 8.65
CA LYS A 339 -8.15 20.18 9.45
C LYS A 339 -6.95 19.47 8.82
N ILE A 340 -6.73 19.70 7.52
CA ILE A 340 -5.57 19.19 6.79
C ILE A 340 -4.42 20.17 6.99
N HIS A 341 -3.33 19.67 7.56
CA HIS A 341 -2.22 20.53 7.95
C HIS A 341 -1.10 20.53 6.92
N LEU A 342 -0.92 19.42 6.19
CA LEU A 342 0.00 19.32 5.05
C LEU A 342 -0.77 18.82 3.82
N TRP A 343 -0.66 19.55 2.71
CA TRP A 343 -1.33 19.23 1.46
C TRP A 343 -0.29 19.05 0.34
N GLY A 344 -0.06 17.80 -0.03
CA GLY A 344 0.82 17.40 -1.12
C GLY A 344 0.09 17.51 -2.43
N ALA A 345 0.39 18.55 -3.21
CA ALA A 345 -0.27 18.80 -4.48
C ALA A 345 0.35 17.91 -5.58
N LYS A 346 -0.51 17.07 -6.18
CA LYS A 346 -0.14 16.19 -7.27
C LYS A 346 0.04 16.95 -8.57
N ASN A 347 1.22 16.84 -9.17
CA ASN A 347 1.55 17.32 -10.53
C ASN A 347 0.98 18.72 -10.80
N SER A 348 1.21 19.63 -9.83
CA SER A 348 0.59 20.95 -9.83
C SER A 348 1.15 21.84 -10.93
N GLU A 349 0.30 22.68 -11.52
CA GLU A 349 0.74 23.67 -12.51
C GLU A 349 1.72 24.68 -11.90
N PRO A 350 2.69 25.23 -12.67
CA PRO A 350 3.61 26.24 -12.18
C PRO A 350 2.88 27.45 -11.56
N GLY A 351 3.21 27.82 -10.32
CA GLY A 351 2.59 28.93 -9.59
C GLY A 351 1.34 28.54 -8.77
N TRP A 352 0.87 27.29 -8.85
CA TRP A 352 -0.37 26.88 -8.18
C TRP A 352 -0.18 26.75 -6.67
N LEU A 353 0.94 26.16 -6.24
CA LEU A 353 1.31 26.02 -4.83
C LEU A 353 1.42 27.39 -4.15
N GLU A 354 2.05 28.35 -4.83
CA GLU A 354 2.21 29.72 -4.35
C GLU A 354 0.86 30.43 -4.24
N ALA A 355 -0.04 30.22 -5.19
CA ALA A 355 -1.40 30.76 -5.14
C ALA A 355 -2.20 30.17 -3.97
N ALA A 356 -2.15 28.85 -3.77
CA ALA A 356 -2.83 28.18 -2.67
C ALA A 356 -2.28 28.64 -1.31
N GLN A 357 -0.96 28.68 -1.15
CA GLN A 357 -0.32 29.14 0.09
C GLN A 357 -0.64 30.60 0.39
N LYS A 358 -0.62 31.48 -0.62
CA LYS A 358 -1.00 32.90 -0.47
C LYS A 358 -2.43 33.05 0.07
N ILE A 359 -3.37 32.26 -0.44
CA ILE A 359 -4.76 32.28 0.06
C ILE A 359 -4.82 31.78 1.50
N ALA A 360 -4.16 30.66 1.82
CA ALA A 360 -4.10 30.13 3.18
C ALA A 360 -3.52 31.15 4.17
N ASP A 361 -2.41 31.81 3.83
CA ASP A 361 -1.77 32.83 4.67
C ASP A 361 -2.69 34.03 4.92
N GLN A 362 -3.35 34.52 3.86
CA GLN A 362 -4.31 35.63 3.95
C GLN A 362 -5.52 35.30 4.83
N GLN A 363 -6.01 34.06 4.74
CA GLN A 363 -7.13 33.55 5.53
C GLN A 363 -6.72 33.03 6.91
N LYS A 364 -5.41 32.94 7.18
CA LYS A 364 -4.82 32.36 8.40
C LYS A 364 -5.21 30.90 8.63
N VAL A 365 -5.34 30.14 7.53
CA VAL A 365 -5.58 28.69 7.58
C VAL A 365 -4.26 27.98 7.84
N GLN A 366 -4.22 27.11 8.85
CA GLN A 366 -3.03 26.34 9.19
C GLN A 366 -2.85 25.15 8.23
N VAL A 367 -2.38 25.44 7.02
CA VAL A 367 -1.99 24.43 6.03
C VAL A 367 -0.69 24.84 5.34
N THR A 368 0.18 23.87 5.12
CA THR A 368 1.37 24.02 4.27
C THR A 368 1.20 23.18 3.01
N PHE A 369 1.31 23.84 1.86
CA PHE A 369 1.31 23.17 0.56
C PHE A 369 2.72 22.71 0.19
N PHE A 370 2.82 21.51 -0.36
CA PHE A 370 4.10 20.93 -0.78
C PHE A 370 3.92 20.12 -2.07
N ARG A 371 5.02 19.78 -2.75
CA ARG A 371 5.01 19.02 -4.01
C ARG A 371 4.80 17.54 -3.69
N ALA A 372 3.89 16.87 -4.40
CA ALA A 372 3.70 15.42 -4.31
C ALA A 372 3.52 14.86 -5.72
N ASN A 373 4.57 14.88 -6.54
CA ASN A 373 4.46 14.54 -7.96
C ASN A 373 4.53 13.03 -8.16
N GLU A 374 3.70 12.54 -9.09
CA GLU A 374 3.84 11.21 -9.68
C GLU A 374 4.54 11.40 -11.02
N GLU A 375 5.80 10.94 -11.12
CA GLU A 375 6.58 10.99 -12.36
C GLU A 375 6.35 9.75 -13.22
N TYR A 376 5.09 9.59 -13.65
CA TYR A 376 4.67 8.48 -14.51
C TYR A 376 5.54 8.40 -15.78
N GLY A 377 5.95 7.19 -16.16
CA GLY A 377 6.86 6.96 -17.29
C GLY A 377 8.34 6.93 -16.90
N THR A 378 8.65 6.99 -15.60
CA THR A 378 9.99 6.66 -15.09
C THR A 378 10.13 5.14 -15.01
N TRP A 379 10.98 4.55 -15.85
CA TRP A 379 11.15 3.10 -15.95
C TRP A 379 12.44 2.65 -15.26
N VAL A 380 12.32 1.80 -14.24
CA VAL A 380 13.45 1.22 -13.52
C VAL A 380 13.59 -0.25 -13.89
N ASP A 381 14.75 -0.61 -14.43
CA ASP A 381 15.11 -1.99 -14.78
C ASP A 381 15.90 -2.65 -13.63
N VAL A 382 15.51 -3.88 -13.33
CA VAL A 382 16.27 -4.79 -12.47
C VAL A 382 16.47 -6.10 -13.25
N PRO A 383 17.71 -6.40 -13.68
CA PRO A 383 18.00 -7.58 -14.48
C PRO A 383 17.44 -8.87 -13.86
N GLY A 384 16.66 -9.61 -14.65
CA GLY A 384 15.98 -10.83 -14.19
C GLY A 384 14.62 -10.63 -13.51
N LEU A 385 14.30 -9.42 -13.05
CA LEU A 385 13.05 -9.13 -12.34
C LEU A 385 12.07 -8.25 -13.13
N GLY A 386 12.57 -7.41 -14.05
CA GLY A 386 11.75 -6.68 -15.04
C GLY A 386 11.95 -5.17 -14.99
N THR A 387 11.18 -4.46 -15.82
CA THR A 387 11.28 -3.01 -16.02
C THR A 387 9.99 -2.33 -15.61
N TYR A 388 9.97 -1.71 -14.43
CA TYR A 388 8.76 -1.23 -13.78
C TYR A 388 8.64 0.30 -13.73
N SER A 389 7.40 0.79 -13.89
CA SER A 389 6.99 2.18 -13.65
C SER A 389 6.54 2.37 -12.19
N HIS A 390 5.97 3.54 -11.84
CA HIS A 390 5.48 3.87 -10.48
C HIS A 390 6.53 3.66 -9.37
N THR A 391 7.78 3.92 -9.74
CA THR A 391 8.93 3.89 -8.82
C THR A 391 9.34 5.31 -8.40
N SER A 392 8.65 6.35 -8.91
CA SER A 392 9.02 7.76 -8.78
C SER A 392 7.87 8.66 -8.32
N ASP A 393 7.25 8.28 -7.21
CA ASP A 393 6.29 9.11 -6.47
C ASP A 393 7.05 9.95 -5.44
N VAL A 394 7.21 11.24 -5.76
CA VAL A 394 8.13 12.14 -5.07
C VAL A 394 7.38 13.15 -4.23
N ILE A 395 7.84 13.37 -3.01
CA ILE A 395 7.38 14.46 -2.16
C ILE A 395 8.53 15.42 -1.83
N ALA A 396 8.26 16.72 -1.79
CA ALA A 396 9.26 17.73 -1.43
C ALA A 396 8.59 19.04 -0.96
N PRO A 397 9.31 19.90 -0.22
CA PRO A 397 8.87 21.27 0.05
C PRO A 397 8.46 22.01 -1.23
N ALA A 398 7.58 23.02 -1.12
CA ALA A 398 7.11 23.78 -2.28
C ALA A 398 8.24 24.41 -3.10
N ASP A 399 9.28 24.88 -2.42
CA ASP A 399 10.51 25.47 -2.96
C ASP A 399 11.67 24.47 -3.07
N GLY A 400 11.47 23.21 -2.68
CA GLY A 400 12.48 22.16 -2.71
C GLY A 400 12.86 21.77 -4.14
N ASP A 401 14.17 21.63 -4.38
CA ASP A 401 14.69 21.12 -5.64
C ASP A 401 14.54 19.58 -5.70
N MET A 402 13.60 19.12 -6.53
CA MET A 402 13.36 17.70 -6.77
C MET A 402 14.32 17.07 -7.80
N GLY A 403 15.15 17.88 -8.45
CA GLY A 403 15.88 17.53 -9.66
C GLY A 403 14.98 17.47 -10.90
N GLU A 404 15.58 17.27 -12.07
CA GLU A 404 14.82 17.07 -13.32
C GLU A 404 14.02 15.77 -13.27
N SER A 405 12.79 15.77 -13.81
CA SER A 405 11.97 14.56 -13.94
C SER A 405 12.68 13.49 -14.77
N LEU A 406 12.62 12.24 -14.34
CA LEU A 406 13.17 11.08 -15.07
C LEU A 406 12.08 10.38 -15.92
N ALA A 407 10.86 10.93 -15.91
CA ALA A 407 9.78 10.47 -16.76
C ALA A 407 10.19 10.53 -18.24
N ASP A 408 9.90 9.46 -18.98
CA ASP A 408 10.14 9.34 -20.42
C ASP A 408 11.62 9.51 -20.85
N GLN A 409 12.58 9.38 -19.93
CA GLN A 409 14.02 9.47 -20.22
C GLN A 409 14.67 8.13 -20.60
N GLY A 410 13.89 7.06 -20.77
CA GLY A 410 14.39 5.71 -21.03
C GLY A 410 14.31 4.80 -19.81
N GLU A 411 15.04 3.69 -19.87
CA GLU A 411 15.13 2.69 -18.79
C GLU A 411 16.38 2.95 -17.96
N LEU A 412 16.25 2.87 -16.63
CA LEU A 412 17.33 3.15 -15.70
C LEU A 412 17.57 1.94 -14.80
N PRO A 413 18.81 1.43 -14.69
CA PRO A 413 19.13 0.47 -13.65
C PRO A 413 18.90 1.08 -12.26
N TRP A 414 18.44 0.27 -11.30
CA TRP A 414 18.18 0.74 -9.92
C TRP A 414 19.32 1.57 -9.29
N PRO A 415 20.61 1.20 -9.39
CA PRO A 415 21.70 2.03 -8.87
C PRO A 415 21.79 3.43 -9.51
N GLU A 416 21.54 3.53 -10.82
CA GLU A 416 21.53 4.82 -11.52
C GLU A 416 20.32 5.67 -11.10
N PHE A 417 19.13 5.05 -10.99
CA PHE A 417 17.94 5.72 -10.48
C PHE A 417 18.18 6.28 -9.07
N ARG A 418 18.79 5.50 -8.17
CA ARG A 418 19.18 5.97 -6.82
C ARG A 418 20.11 7.18 -6.86
N GLN A 419 21.11 7.14 -7.73
CA GLN A 419 22.08 8.24 -7.84
C GLN A 419 21.41 9.52 -8.39
N ARG A 420 20.60 9.39 -9.43
CA ARG A 420 20.02 10.53 -10.16
C ARG A 420 18.81 11.12 -9.45
N ARG A 421 17.93 10.29 -8.89
CA ARG A 421 16.68 10.69 -8.24
C ARG A 421 16.78 10.70 -6.71
N VAL A 422 16.94 9.53 -6.10
CA VAL A 422 16.84 9.37 -4.63
C VAL A 422 17.85 10.26 -3.90
N SER A 423 19.11 10.23 -4.33
CA SER A 423 20.19 10.99 -3.68
C SER A 423 19.99 12.50 -3.76
N ARG A 424 19.40 13.00 -4.87
CA ARG A 424 19.10 14.43 -5.03
C ARG A 424 17.92 14.85 -4.18
N LEU A 425 16.82 14.08 -4.23
CA LEU A 425 15.65 14.33 -3.38
C LEU A 425 16.03 14.40 -1.91
N ASN A 426 16.76 13.41 -1.41
CA ASN A 426 17.13 13.34 0.00
C ASN A 426 18.00 14.52 0.46
N ARG A 427 18.88 15.06 -0.42
CA ARG A 427 19.71 16.24 -0.12
C ARG A 427 18.92 17.54 -0.02
N ASN A 428 17.74 17.59 -0.64
CA ASN A 428 16.87 18.76 -0.69
C ASN A 428 15.57 18.54 0.11
N ASP A 429 15.64 17.72 1.17
CA ASP A 429 14.53 17.39 2.06
C ASP A 429 13.28 16.79 1.39
N GLY A 430 13.43 16.29 0.15
CA GLY A 430 12.44 15.48 -0.53
C GLY A 430 12.55 14.00 -0.18
N ARG A 431 11.50 13.22 -0.44
CA ARG A 431 11.44 11.77 -0.21
C ARG A 431 10.74 11.08 -1.37
N LEU A 432 11.07 9.80 -1.55
CA LEU A 432 10.39 8.89 -2.45
C LEU A 432 9.34 8.10 -1.65
N ILE A 433 8.18 7.85 -2.23
CA ILE A 433 7.10 7.05 -1.64
C ILE A 433 6.88 5.84 -2.52
N TRP A 434 6.78 4.67 -1.92
CA TRP A 434 6.45 3.46 -2.67
C TRP A 434 4.92 3.40 -2.84
N GLN A 435 4.43 3.28 -4.07
CA GLN A 435 3.00 3.28 -4.37
C GLN A 435 2.43 1.89 -4.66
N PHE A 436 2.96 1.15 -5.64
CA PHE A 436 2.35 -0.07 -6.16
C PHE A 436 3.39 -1.03 -6.77
N GLY A 437 3.25 -2.33 -6.53
CA GLY A 437 4.11 -3.35 -7.15
C GLY A 437 3.82 -4.79 -6.71
N GLU A 438 2.98 -5.48 -7.48
CA GLU A 438 2.50 -6.85 -7.19
C GLU A 438 3.60 -7.93 -7.33
N ASN A 439 4.77 -7.59 -7.88
CA ASN A 439 5.95 -8.45 -7.91
C ASN A 439 6.66 -8.38 -6.56
N GLU A 440 6.27 -9.27 -5.64
CA GLU A 440 6.82 -9.33 -4.27
C GLU A 440 8.35 -9.44 -4.28
N GLU A 441 8.92 -10.29 -5.13
CA GLU A 441 10.36 -10.49 -5.23
C GLU A 441 11.08 -9.17 -5.54
N LEU A 442 10.60 -8.39 -6.52
CA LEU A 442 11.16 -7.08 -6.84
C LEU A 442 10.93 -6.05 -5.72
N THR A 443 9.69 -5.97 -5.21
CA THR A 443 9.32 -4.98 -4.19
C THR A 443 10.15 -5.18 -2.91
N ARG A 444 10.42 -6.43 -2.52
CA ARG A 444 11.33 -6.73 -1.40
C ARG A 444 12.70 -6.11 -1.60
N LEU A 445 13.29 -6.23 -2.80
CA LEU A 445 14.61 -5.66 -3.06
C LEU A 445 14.60 -4.13 -2.97
N PHE A 446 13.59 -3.47 -3.52
CA PHE A 446 13.48 -2.00 -3.42
C PHE A 446 13.34 -1.53 -1.97
N LEU A 447 12.48 -2.16 -1.17
CA LEU A 447 12.22 -1.75 0.20
C LEU A 447 13.37 -2.11 1.14
N ASP A 448 14.00 -3.28 0.96
CA ASP A 448 15.16 -3.70 1.74
C ASP A 448 16.38 -2.80 1.51
N ASP A 449 16.65 -2.47 0.26
CA ASP A 449 17.71 -1.52 -0.07
C ASP A 449 17.38 -0.10 0.44
N SER A 450 16.11 0.29 0.44
CA SER A 450 15.68 1.57 1.01
C SER A 450 15.94 1.68 2.51
N MET A 451 15.75 0.59 3.27
CA MET A 451 16.11 0.58 4.70
C MET A 451 17.62 0.57 4.93
N GLN A 452 18.39 -0.10 4.06
CA GLN A 452 19.86 -0.16 4.19
C GLN A 452 20.55 1.16 3.86
N GLN A 453 20.12 1.82 2.78
CA GLN A 453 20.88 2.90 2.15
C GLN A 453 20.05 4.19 1.98
N GLY A 454 18.85 4.24 2.53
CA GLY A 454 17.85 5.28 2.22
C GLY A 454 17.23 5.06 0.83
N GLY A 455 15.98 5.45 0.60
CA GLY A 455 15.28 5.17 -0.64
C GLY A 455 13.83 5.62 -0.57
N PHE A 456 12.92 4.67 -0.77
CA PHE A 456 11.53 4.85 -0.38
C PHE A 456 11.45 5.11 1.13
N ALA A 457 10.85 6.24 1.50
CA ALA A 457 10.74 6.69 2.88
C ALA A 457 9.43 6.26 3.53
N ALA A 458 8.47 5.77 2.75
CA ALA A 458 7.18 5.28 3.20
C ALA A 458 6.56 4.33 2.17
N ILE A 459 5.60 3.54 2.63
CA ILE A 459 4.81 2.61 1.81
C ILE A 459 3.36 3.08 1.80
N SER A 460 2.79 3.22 0.60
CA SER A 460 1.38 3.51 0.40
C SER A 460 0.49 2.34 0.83
N THR A 461 -0.59 2.64 1.54
CA THR A 461 -1.58 1.64 2.00
C THR A 461 -2.95 1.96 1.43
N PHE A 462 -3.64 2.96 1.98
CA PHE A 462 -4.93 3.41 1.47
C PHE A 462 -4.76 4.28 0.23
N HIS A 463 -5.50 3.92 -0.82
CA HIS A 463 -5.44 4.56 -2.12
C HIS A 463 -6.84 4.84 -2.70
N PHE A 464 -6.95 5.75 -3.69
CA PHE A 464 -8.25 6.01 -4.34
C PHE A 464 -8.71 4.81 -5.18
N GLY A 465 -7.76 4.15 -5.83
CA GLY A 465 -7.98 3.05 -6.75
C GLY A 465 -7.97 1.71 -6.06
N ASN A 466 -7.15 1.51 -5.03
CA ASN A 466 -7.10 0.30 -4.21
C ASN A 466 -7.52 0.63 -2.77
N PRO A 467 -8.57 -0.01 -2.22
CA PRO A 467 -9.01 0.19 -0.85
C PRO A 467 -7.87 0.19 0.17
N ASP A 468 -6.97 -0.78 0.03
CA ASP A 468 -5.88 -1.06 0.94
C ASP A 468 -4.85 -1.98 0.26
N PHE A 469 -3.67 -1.45 -0.08
CA PHE A 469 -2.59 -2.26 -0.65
C PHE A 469 -2.12 -3.37 0.28
N THR A 470 -2.26 -3.25 1.61
CA THR A 470 -1.87 -4.34 2.52
C THR A 470 -2.85 -5.52 2.50
N ASN A 471 -4.02 -5.37 1.87
CA ASN A 471 -4.96 -6.46 1.61
C ASN A 471 -4.65 -7.14 0.26
N SER A 472 -4.37 -6.38 -0.80
CA SER A 472 -4.02 -6.98 -2.10
C SER A 472 -2.59 -7.50 -2.15
N GLU A 473 -1.69 -6.92 -1.36
CA GLU A 473 -0.25 -7.21 -1.30
C GLU A 473 0.15 -7.45 0.16
N PRO A 474 -0.33 -8.55 0.77
CA PRO A 474 -0.18 -8.80 2.20
C PRO A 474 1.28 -8.92 2.67
N PHE A 475 2.22 -9.19 1.77
CA PHE A 475 3.64 -9.21 2.08
C PHE A 475 4.15 -7.85 2.59
N LEU A 476 3.48 -6.73 2.25
CA LEU A 476 3.86 -5.41 2.75
C LEU A 476 3.81 -5.30 4.28
N LYS A 477 2.99 -6.12 4.94
CA LYS A 477 2.86 -6.14 6.41
C LYS A 477 4.15 -6.51 7.14
N ARG A 478 5.10 -7.17 6.47
CA ARG A 478 6.43 -7.44 7.04
C ARG A 478 7.22 -6.17 7.36
N TYR A 479 6.96 -5.09 6.62
CA TYR A 479 7.63 -3.80 6.81
C TYR A 479 6.94 -2.92 7.86
N ALA A 480 5.86 -3.39 8.49
CA ALA A 480 5.14 -2.64 9.51
C ALA A 480 6.07 -2.32 10.70
N GLY A 481 6.31 -1.03 10.94
CA GLY A 481 7.21 -0.56 11.99
C GLY A 481 8.70 -0.55 11.59
N GLN A 482 9.04 -1.03 10.39
CA GLN A 482 10.36 -0.86 9.77
C GLN A 482 10.36 0.34 8.81
N LEU A 483 9.28 0.49 8.03
CA LEU A 483 8.99 1.66 7.20
C LEU A 483 7.60 2.20 7.57
N PRO A 484 7.40 3.53 7.55
CA PRO A 484 6.11 4.12 7.85
C PRO A 484 5.10 3.78 6.74
N PHE A 485 3.91 3.38 7.15
CA PHE A 485 2.76 3.35 6.26
C PHE A 485 2.13 4.74 6.15
N ILE A 486 1.66 5.07 4.95
CA ILE A 486 0.92 6.30 4.67
C ILE A 486 -0.26 6.04 3.73
N ALA A 487 -1.15 7.02 3.63
CA ALA A 487 -2.24 7.10 2.69
C ALA A 487 -1.85 8.01 1.52
N LEU A 488 -2.14 7.59 0.30
CA LEU A 488 -1.80 8.30 -0.93
C LEU A 488 -3.09 8.52 -1.74
N GLN A 489 -3.43 9.79 -1.97
CA GLN A 489 -4.71 10.17 -2.55
C GLN A 489 -4.76 9.92 -4.06
N ASP A 490 -3.64 10.07 -4.77
CA ASP A 490 -3.55 9.93 -6.24
C ASP A 490 -4.71 10.67 -6.92
N ALA A 491 -4.74 11.99 -6.70
CA ALA A 491 -5.84 12.83 -7.10
C ALA A 491 -6.00 12.87 -8.62
N HIS A 492 -7.24 12.69 -9.06
CA HIS A 492 -7.65 12.74 -10.46
C HIS A 492 -8.79 13.76 -10.64
N GLY A 493 -8.91 14.30 -11.84
CA GLY A 493 -9.91 15.29 -12.19
C GLY A 493 -9.29 16.66 -12.41
N ILE A 494 -10.15 17.67 -12.60
CA ILE A 494 -9.74 19.05 -12.91
C ILE A 494 -10.02 20.02 -11.77
N GLU A 495 -10.76 19.59 -10.74
CA GLU A 495 -11.16 20.44 -9.63
C GLU A 495 -11.12 19.67 -8.30
N PRO A 496 -10.51 20.24 -7.25
CA PRO A 496 -10.40 19.62 -5.94
C PRO A 496 -11.76 19.34 -5.31
N TRP A 497 -12.73 20.20 -5.59
CA TRP A 497 -14.07 20.15 -5.00
C TRP A 497 -14.84 18.87 -5.34
N TRP A 498 -14.57 18.31 -6.52
CA TRP A 498 -15.19 17.07 -7.01
C TRP A 498 -14.43 15.82 -6.57
N PHE A 499 -13.19 15.95 -6.09
CA PHE A 499 -12.43 14.84 -5.50
C PHE A 499 -12.64 14.70 -3.98
N ALA A 500 -13.42 15.61 -3.37
CA ALA A 500 -13.50 15.74 -1.93
C ALA A 500 -14.06 14.52 -1.17
N ASP A 501 -14.72 13.56 -1.83
CA ASP A 501 -15.09 12.27 -1.20
C ASP A 501 -13.84 11.47 -0.80
N LYS A 502 -12.78 11.52 -1.60
CA LYS A 502 -11.50 10.84 -1.32
C LYS A 502 -10.67 11.64 -0.31
N THR A 503 -10.60 12.96 -0.50
CA THR A 503 -9.98 13.91 0.45
C THR A 503 -10.56 13.79 1.87
N SER A 504 -11.86 13.50 2.00
CA SER A 504 -12.49 13.31 3.31
C SER A 504 -12.48 11.85 3.79
N GLY A 505 -12.42 10.87 2.90
CA GLY A 505 -12.56 9.44 3.24
C GLY A 505 -11.32 8.79 3.85
N PHE A 506 -10.11 9.24 3.52
CA PHE A 506 -8.87 8.71 4.10
C PHE A 506 -7.75 9.75 4.13
N ARG A 507 -6.78 9.58 5.04
CA ARG A 507 -5.65 10.50 5.22
C ARG A 507 -4.53 9.86 6.01
N THR A 508 -3.35 10.48 6.01
CA THR A 508 -2.28 10.11 6.95
C THR A 508 -2.36 10.98 8.18
N LEU A 509 -2.39 10.37 9.36
CA LEU A 509 -2.13 11.06 10.62
C LEU A 509 -0.66 10.92 10.97
N PHE A 510 -0.08 11.95 11.59
CA PHE A 510 1.30 11.90 12.08
C PHE A 510 1.45 12.61 13.41
N LEU A 511 2.40 12.14 14.23
CA LEU A 511 2.72 12.73 15.52
C LEU A 511 3.88 13.71 15.39
N ALA A 512 3.68 14.95 15.81
CA ALA A 512 4.73 15.97 15.84
C ALA A 512 4.42 17.04 16.91
N LYS A 513 5.38 17.93 17.20
CA LYS A 513 5.14 19.10 18.06
C LYS A 513 4.32 20.17 17.33
N GLU A 514 4.64 20.35 16.04
CA GLU A 514 4.04 21.30 15.13
C GLU A 514 3.86 20.66 13.74
N PRO A 515 2.86 21.09 12.95
CA PRO A 515 2.58 20.51 11.64
C PRO A 515 3.49 21.09 10.55
N THR A 516 4.81 20.97 10.73
CA THR A 516 5.80 21.48 9.79
C THR A 516 6.32 20.35 8.89
N TRP A 517 6.96 20.71 7.78
CA TRP A 517 7.66 19.74 6.93
C TRP A 517 8.69 18.92 7.72
N GLN A 518 9.47 19.57 8.59
CA GLN A 518 10.43 18.87 9.45
C GLN A 518 9.74 17.94 10.46
N GLY A 519 8.60 18.35 11.01
CA GLY A 519 7.77 17.50 11.87
C GLY A 519 7.30 16.24 11.14
N TRP A 520 6.90 16.39 9.88
CA TRP A 520 6.53 15.27 9.01
C TRP A 520 7.70 14.34 8.69
N LEU A 521 8.86 14.88 8.28
CA LEU A 521 10.07 14.07 8.03
C LEU A 521 10.51 13.31 9.29
N THR A 522 10.42 13.94 10.46
CA THR A 522 10.71 13.29 11.75
C THR A 522 9.72 12.16 12.02
N ALA A 523 8.43 12.38 11.75
CA ALA A 523 7.42 11.34 11.93
C ALA A 523 7.64 10.15 10.99
N LEU A 524 8.00 10.38 9.72
CA LEU A 524 8.35 9.31 8.78
C LEU A 524 9.55 8.50 9.28
N GLN A 525 10.64 9.17 9.66
CA GLN A 525 11.86 8.51 10.11
C GLN A 525 11.64 7.60 11.34
N ASN A 526 10.70 7.95 12.23
CA ASN A 526 10.44 7.22 13.46
C ASN A 526 9.20 6.31 13.39
N CYS A 527 8.60 6.12 12.21
CA CYS A 527 7.33 5.40 12.04
C CYS A 527 6.19 5.92 12.94
N TRP A 528 6.13 7.25 13.14
CA TRP A 528 5.09 7.93 13.92
C TRP A 528 3.87 8.35 13.08
N THR A 529 3.59 7.57 12.03
CA THR A 529 2.45 7.75 11.14
C THR A 529 1.35 6.73 11.41
N ALA A 530 0.13 7.11 11.11
CA ALA A 530 -1.04 6.25 11.12
C ALA A 530 -1.99 6.68 9.98
N PRO A 531 -1.89 6.08 8.78
CA PRO A 531 -2.93 6.20 7.78
C PRO A 531 -4.24 5.66 8.34
N VAL A 532 -5.32 6.40 8.06
CA VAL A 532 -6.68 6.08 8.51
C VAL A 532 -7.63 6.18 7.34
N ARG A 533 -8.59 5.27 7.27
CA ARG A 533 -9.68 5.28 6.29
C ARG A 533 -11.00 5.01 6.97
N ARG A 534 -11.99 5.82 6.61
CA ARG A 534 -13.39 5.59 6.94
C ARG A 534 -14.27 6.27 5.91
N ASP A 535 -14.76 5.47 4.98
CA ASP A 535 -15.66 5.84 3.92
C ASP A 535 -16.56 4.66 3.54
N GLU A 536 -17.33 4.81 2.47
CA GLU A 536 -18.22 3.76 1.95
C GLU A 536 -17.47 2.48 1.58
N VAL A 537 -16.21 2.58 1.16
CA VAL A 537 -15.38 1.42 0.81
C VAL A 537 -15.09 0.56 2.04
N THR A 538 -14.96 1.17 3.21
CA THR A 538 -14.82 0.46 4.49
C THR A 538 -16.15 0.18 5.19
N GLU A 539 -17.30 0.38 4.52
CA GLU A 539 -18.63 0.32 5.14
C GLU A 539 -18.74 1.21 6.39
N ASN A 540 -18.07 2.37 6.36
CA ASN A 540 -17.98 3.30 7.48
C ASN A 540 -17.33 2.71 8.76
N ARG A 541 -16.55 1.64 8.67
CA ARG A 541 -15.66 1.15 9.74
C ARG A 541 -14.32 1.87 9.69
N LEU A 542 -13.77 2.22 10.84
CA LEU A 542 -12.43 2.81 10.91
C LEU A 542 -11.39 1.72 10.66
N ARG A 543 -10.53 1.93 9.65
CA ARG A 543 -9.32 1.14 9.43
C ARG A 543 -8.08 1.98 9.60
N MET A 544 -7.01 1.38 10.14
CA MET A 544 -5.76 2.07 10.42
C MET A 544 -4.55 1.16 10.20
N HIS A 545 -3.42 1.73 9.77
CA HIS A 545 -2.12 1.03 9.72
C HIS A 545 -1.04 1.79 10.49
N PRO A 546 -1.11 1.85 11.83
CA PRO A 546 -0.15 2.61 12.64
C PRO A 546 1.24 1.95 12.63
N GLY A 547 2.31 2.75 12.67
CA GLY A 547 3.67 2.22 12.73
C GLY A 547 4.00 1.42 14.00
N SER A 548 3.22 1.60 15.08
CA SER A 548 3.27 0.78 16.29
C SER A 548 2.03 0.94 17.16
N GLN A 549 1.88 0.08 18.18
CA GLN A 549 0.80 0.22 19.16
C GLN A 549 0.88 1.54 19.94
N PHE A 550 2.08 2.04 20.26
CA PHE A 550 2.24 3.34 20.92
C PHE A 550 1.68 4.50 20.09
N VAL A 551 1.87 4.43 18.76
CA VAL A 551 1.32 5.41 17.83
C VAL A 551 -0.20 5.29 17.76
N ALA A 552 -0.73 4.06 17.66
CA ALA A 552 -2.17 3.80 17.66
C ALA A 552 -2.85 4.38 18.89
N ASP A 553 -2.32 4.08 20.08
CA ASP A 553 -2.86 4.54 21.37
C ASP A 553 -2.85 6.07 21.46
N MET A 554 -1.75 6.72 21.07
CA MET A 554 -1.63 8.17 21.11
C MET A 554 -2.58 8.86 20.12
N VAL A 555 -2.71 8.32 18.91
CA VAL A 555 -3.63 8.82 17.89
C VAL A 555 -5.08 8.70 18.37
N MET A 556 -5.47 7.54 18.91
CA MET A 556 -6.82 7.30 19.41
C MET A 556 -7.16 8.12 20.65
N LYS A 557 -6.19 8.33 21.55
CA LYS A 557 -6.35 9.23 22.71
C LYS A 557 -6.65 10.68 22.29
N GLN A 558 -6.16 11.10 21.12
CA GLN A 558 -6.38 12.45 20.57
C GLN A 558 -7.45 12.49 19.46
N GLN A 559 -8.34 11.49 19.37
CA GLN A 559 -9.33 11.36 18.28
C GLN A 559 -10.19 12.61 18.03
N ASN A 560 -10.55 13.37 19.07
CA ASN A 560 -11.35 14.60 18.91
C ASN A 560 -10.66 15.69 18.06
N ALA A 561 -9.33 15.63 17.93
CA ALA A 561 -8.55 16.60 17.17
C ALA A 561 -8.57 16.34 15.64
N TRP A 562 -8.82 15.10 15.21
CA TRP A 562 -8.64 14.69 13.81
C TRP A 562 -9.81 13.88 13.21
N ARG A 563 -10.63 13.24 14.06
CA ARG A 563 -11.78 12.43 13.63
C ARG A 563 -12.80 13.32 12.92
N TRP A 564 -13.15 12.95 11.68
CA TRP A 564 -14.10 13.72 10.86
C TRP A 564 -15.53 13.16 10.86
N TRP A 565 -15.71 11.87 11.11
CA TRP A 565 -17.05 11.30 11.25
C TRP A 565 -17.60 11.59 12.64
N ASP A 566 -18.78 12.18 12.71
CA ASP A 566 -19.45 12.63 13.94
C ASP A 566 -18.77 13.84 14.64
N ASN A 567 -17.96 14.61 13.90
CA ASN A 567 -17.34 15.83 14.40
C ASN A 567 -17.78 17.04 13.56
N PRO A 568 -18.71 17.89 14.06
CA PRO A 568 -19.19 19.05 13.31
C PRO A 568 -18.11 20.11 13.07
N THR A 569 -16.96 20.03 13.77
CA THR A 569 -15.82 20.94 13.56
C THR A 569 -14.81 20.43 12.52
N ILE A 570 -15.00 19.20 12.04
CA ILE A 570 -14.13 18.55 11.04
C ILE A 570 -15.03 17.86 10.03
N SER A 571 -15.61 18.63 9.11
CA SER A 571 -16.58 18.11 8.15
C SER A 571 -16.33 18.65 6.76
N ARG A 572 -16.71 17.87 5.74
CA ARG A 572 -16.69 18.36 4.36
C ARG A 572 -17.67 19.55 4.25
N PRO A 573 -17.23 20.72 3.75
CA PRO A 573 -18.11 21.87 3.61
C PRO A 573 -19.17 21.61 2.52
N PRO A 574 -20.46 21.95 2.75
CA PRO A 574 -21.53 21.73 1.77
C PRO A 574 -21.55 22.76 0.63
N VAL A 575 -20.81 23.86 0.78
CA VAL A 575 -20.73 24.95 -0.18
C VAL A 575 -19.32 25.52 -0.24
N SER A 576 -18.88 25.95 -1.42
CA SER A 576 -17.72 26.83 -1.62
C SER A 576 -18.15 28.10 -2.36
N LEU A 577 -18.14 29.23 -1.65
CA LEU A 577 -18.30 30.58 -2.18
C LEU A 577 -16.91 31.22 -2.32
N VAL A 578 -16.55 31.59 -3.54
CA VAL A 578 -15.26 32.17 -3.88
C VAL A 578 -15.47 33.53 -4.57
N VAL A 579 -14.70 34.51 -4.13
CA VAL A 579 -14.56 35.81 -4.81
C VAL A 579 -13.44 35.68 -5.81
N ILE A 580 -13.75 35.92 -7.08
CA ILE A 580 -12.84 35.70 -8.20
C ILE A 580 -12.48 37.03 -8.84
N ARG A 581 -11.20 37.27 -9.02
CA ARG A 581 -10.61 38.47 -9.63
C ARG A 581 -9.94 38.15 -10.95
N SER A 582 -9.62 39.20 -11.70
CA SER A 582 -8.90 39.10 -12.96
C SER A 582 -7.52 38.42 -12.84
N GLU A 583 -6.90 38.44 -11.67
CA GLU A 583 -5.61 37.79 -11.39
C GLU A 583 -5.73 36.31 -10.96
N ASP A 584 -6.93 35.84 -10.63
CA ASP A 584 -7.18 34.49 -10.10
C ASP A 584 -7.26 33.44 -11.24
N ARG A 585 -6.15 33.24 -11.95
CA ARG A 585 -6.07 32.43 -13.18
C ARG A 585 -6.50 30.97 -13.08
N TYR A 586 -6.58 30.43 -11.87
CA TYR A 586 -6.98 29.03 -11.62
C TYR A 586 -8.47 28.89 -11.33
N GLU A 587 -9.17 29.98 -11.11
CA GLU A 587 -10.56 29.97 -10.69
C GLU A 587 -11.50 29.89 -11.90
N ALA A 588 -12.32 28.85 -11.96
CA ALA A 588 -13.38 28.77 -12.95
C ALA A 588 -14.34 29.96 -12.81
N GLY A 589 -14.58 30.69 -13.92
CA GLY A 589 -15.37 31.91 -13.93
C GLY A 589 -14.55 33.19 -13.72
N GLN A 590 -13.22 33.14 -13.91
CA GLN A 590 -12.35 34.32 -13.92
C GLN A 590 -12.89 35.43 -14.85
N PRO A 591 -13.11 36.66 -14.36
CA PRO A 591 -13.52 37.78 -15.19
C PRO A 591 -12.33 38.44 -15.91
N GLU A 592 -12.59 39.09 -17.04
CA GLU A 592 -11.62 40.02 -17.67
C GLU A 592 -11.49 41.32 -16.87
N MET A 593 -12.60 41.81 -16.27
CA MET A 593 -12.66 43.02 -15.45
C MET A 593 -13.68 42.85 -14.32
N GLY A 594 -13.46 43.58 -13.22
CA GLY A 594 -14.36 43.55 -12.06
C GLY A 594 -14.13 42.34 -11.17
N VAL A 595 -15.21 41.85 -10.55
CA VAL A 595 -15.17 40.73 -9.60
C VAL A 595 -16.32 39.79 -9.91
N ASN A 596 -16.08 38.48 -9.83
CA ASN A 596 -17.14 37.48 -9.92
C ASN A 596 -17.31 36.76 -8.58
N LEU A 597 -18.51 36.26 -8.29
CA LEU A 597 -18.77 35.34 -7.19
C LEU A 597 -19.14 33.97 -7.74
N ARG A 598 -18.39 32.94 -7.36
CA ARG A 598 -18.71 31.55 -7.68
C ARG A 598 -19.21 30.82 -6.45
N VAL A 599 -20.32 30.08 -6.60
CA VAL A 599 -20.82 29.14 -5.59
C VAL A 599 -20.82 27.72 -6.15
N ARG A 600 -20.06 26.82 -5.55
CA ARG A 600 -20.13 25.36 -5.78
C ARG A 600 -20.87 24.70 -4.62
N CYS A 601 -21.81 23.82 -4.92
CA CYS A 601 -22.49 22.99 -3.92
C CYS A 601 -21.84 21.60 -3.87
N ALA A 602 -21.77 20.99 -2.69
CA ALA A 602 -21.18 19.67 -2.52
C ALA A 602 -21.97 18.60 -3.30
N HIS A 603 -21.23 17.63 -3.83
CA HIS A 603 -21.76 16.48 -4.56
C HIS A 603 -21.05 15.21 -4.07
N ARG A 604 -21.73 14.08 -4.18
CA ARG A 604 -21.13 12.75 -4.22
C ARG A 604 -20.57 12.54 -5.62
N ASN A 605 -19.38 11.96 -5.70
CA ASN A 605 -18.61 11.83 -6.92
C ASN A 605 -18.10 10.38 -7.11
N ALA A 606 -17.74 10.04 -8.34
CA ALA A 606 -16.97 8.84 -8.61
C ALA A 606 -15.50 9.04 -8.17
N ALA A 607 -14.74 7.95 -8.15
CA ALA A 607 -13.36 7.96 -7.66
C ALA A 607 -12.43 8.92 -8.42
N ARG A 608 -12.74 9.27 -9.68
CA ARG A 608 -11.96 10.22 -10.50
C ARG A 608 -12.59 11.62 -10.58
N GLY A 609 -13.42 11.99 -9.60
CA GLY A 609 -14.00 13.32 -9.49
C GLY A 609 -15.17 13.60 -10.43
N GLN A 610 -15.82 12.58 -11.02
CA GLN A 610 -17.03 12.80 -11.81
C GLN A 610 -18.26 12.96 -10.90
N LEU A 611 -19.04 14.03 -11.10
CA LEU A 611 -20.24 14.31 -10.31
C LEU A 611 -21.29 13.19 -10.48
N LYS A 612 -21.83 12.68 -9.36
CA LYS A 612 -22.91 11.68 -9.35
C LYS A 612 -24.24 12.25 -8.85
N ALA A 613 -24.27 12.70 -7.60
CA ALA A 613 -25.50 13.17 -6.96
C ALA A 613 -25.21 14.40 -6.09
N PRO A 614 -26.09 15.40 -6.04
CA PRO A 614 -25.92 16.53 -5.13
C PRO A 614 -25.97 16.07 -3.67
N LEU A 615 -25.17 16.70 -2.83
CA LEU A 615 -25.25 16.61 -1.36
C LEU A 615 -25.83 17.89 -0.76
N ALA A 616 -25.73 19.00 -1.49
CA ALA A 616 -26.33 20.27 -1.13
C ALA A 616 -26.92 20.97 -2.35
N GLU A 617 -27.93 21.79 -2.13
CA GLU A 617 -28.59 22.60 -3.15
C GLU A 617 -28.46 24.08 -2.85
N PHE A 618 -28.22 24.87 -3.90
CA PHE A 618 -28.18 26.33 -3.78
C PHE A 618 -29.57 26.89 -3.43
N VAL A 619 -29.61 27.77 -2.42
CA VAL A 619 -30.84 28.46 -1.98
C VAL A 619 -30.79 29.93 -2.38
N SER A 620 -29.75 30.65 -1.96
CA SER A 620 -29.64 32.08 -2.23
C SER A 620 -28.21 32.60 -2.19
N LEU A 621 -27.98 33.72 -2.86
CA LEU A 621 -26.77 34.53 -2.75
C LEU A 621 -27.17 35.96 -2.43
N THR A 622 -26.56 36.56 -1.42
CA THR A 622 -26.75 37.98 -1.08
C THR A 622 -25.43 38.71 -1.12
N VAL A 623 -25.42 39.97 -1.56
CA VAL A 623 -24.26 40.87 -1.53
C VAL A 623 -24.65 42.16 -0.84
N ASP A 624 -23.93 42.50 0.21
CA ASP A 624 -24.22 43.62 1.12
C ASP A 624 -25.65 43.60 1.67
N GLY A 625 -26.18 42.39 1.89
CA GLY A 625 -27.55 42.15 2.37
C GLY A 625 -28.60 42.07 1.27
N GLU A 626 -28.27 42.47 0.03
CA GLU A 626 -29.21 42.45 -1.09
C GLU A 626 -29.16 41.11 -1.86
N PRO A 627 -30.31 40.48 -2.16
CA PRO A 627 -30.35 39.25 -2.91
C PRO A 627 -29.89 39.47 -4.37
N VAL A 628 -29.07 38.56 -4.88
CA VAL A 628 -28.60 38.56 -6.27
C VAL A 628 -28.92 37.22 -6.92
N GLN A 629 -29.03 37.22 -8.26
CA GLN A 629 -29.36 36.03 -9.03
C GLN A 629 -28.15 35.57 -9.85
N PRO A 630 -27.38 34.57 -9.36
CA PRO A 630 -26.31 33.99 -10.15
C PRO A 630 -26.87 33.09 -11.26
N ARG A 631 -26.20 33.05 -12.42
CA ARG A 631 -26.50 32.08 -13.48
C ARG A 631 -25.86 30.73 -13.16
N VAL A 632 -26.52 29.64 -13.51
CA VAL A 632 -25.93 28.30 -13.42
C VAL A 632 -24.98 28.09 -14.60
N VAL A 633 -23.78 27.62 -14.32
CA VAL A 633 -22.78 27.23 -15.30
C VAL A 633 -22.55 25.74 -15.19
N GLU A 634 -22.70 25.04 -16.31
CA GLU A 634 -22.38 23.62 -16.44
C GLU A 634 -21.33 23.45 -17.52
N ARG A 635 -20.25 22.75 -17.18
CA ARG A 635 -19.23 22.32 -18.13
C ARG A 635 -19.34 20.83 -18.34
N ARG A 636 -19.38 20.41 -19.60
CA ARG A 636 -19.42 18.99 -19.99
C ARG A 636 -18.13 18.59 -20.67
N GLY A 637 -17.67 17.38 -20.38
CA GLY A 637 -16.50 16.80 -21.03
C GLY A 637 -16.77 16.56 -22.52
N GLY A 638 -15.69 16.51 -23.32
CA GLY A 638 -15.80 16.21 -24.75
C GLY A 638 -16.33 14.80 -25.03
N LYS A 639 -16.50 14.44 -26.31
CA LYS A 639 -17.03 13.12 -26.73
C LYS A 639 -16.32 11.93 -26.08
N LYS A 640 -15.01 12.02 -25.83
CA LYS A 640 -14.21 10.97 -25.15
C LYS A 640 -14.58 10.75 -23.67
N MET A 641 -15.19 11.73 -23.02
CA MET A 641 -15.71 11.63 -21.64
C MET A 641 -17.23 11.39 -21.60
N GLY A 642 -17.84 10.98 -22.72
CA GLY A 642 -19.26 10.64 -22.80
C GLY A 642 -20.23 11.81 -22.56
N GLY A 643 -19.78 13.06 -22.66
CA GLY A 643 -20.62 14.24 -22.39
C GLY A 643 -21.00 14.40 -20.91
N GLN A 644 -20.29 13.72 -20.01
CA GLN A 644 -20.48 13.82 -18.56
C GLN A 644 -20.23 15.24 -18.04
N LEU A 645 -20.92 15.60 -16.96
CA LEU A 645 -20.74 16.87 -16.26
C LEU A 645 -19.39 16.85 -15.55
N VAL A 646 -18.52 17.81 -15.89
CA VAL A 646 -17.15 17.92 -15.33
C VAL A 646 -17.01 19.07 -14.35
N ASP A 647 -17.89 20.07 -14.43
CA ASP A 647 -17.98 21.16 -13.45
C ASP A 647 -19.38 21.74 -13.43
N ARG A 648 -19.83 22.20 -12.26
CA ARG A 648 -21.12 22.86 -12.06
C ARG A 648 -21.04 23.86 -10.93
N TYR A 649 -21.39 25.11 -11.22
CA TYR A 649 -21.39 26.19 -10.23
C TYR A 649 -22.40 27.28 -10.57
N HIS A 650 -22.73 28.10 -9.58
CA HIS A 650 -23.49 29.33 -9.77
C HIS A 650 -22.51 30.49 -9.87
N LEU A 651 -22.64 31.34 -10.89
CA LEU A 651 -21.77 32.48 -11.13
C LEU A 651 -22.58 33.77 -11.13
N TRP A 652 -22.20 34.72 -10.28
CA TRP A 652 -22.68 36.09 -10.36
C TRP A 652 -21.55 36.99 -10.85
N GLU A 653 -21.75 37.60 -12.01
CA GLU A 653 -20.76 38.45 -12.67
C GLU A 653 -20.95 39.91 -12.25
N ILE A 654 -19.88 40.56 -11.78
CA ILE A 654 -19.92 41.94 -11.29
C ILE A 654 -18.89 42.78 -12.06
N PRO A 655 -19.23 43.16 -13.31
CA PRO A 655 -18.32 43.93 -14.15
C PRO A 655 -18.04 45.32 -13.56
N GLU A 656 -19.03 45.91 -12.89
CA GLU A 656 -18.92 47.20 -12.20
C GLU A 656 -19.48 47.06 -10.77
N ILE A 657 -18.60 47.13 -9.79
CA ILE A 657 -18.96 47.20 -8.36
C ILE A 657 -18.34 48.45 -7.77
N ARG A 658 -19.06 49.10 -6.85
CA ARG A 658 -18.58 50.32 -6.20
C ARG A 658 -17.28 50.01 -5.46
N ALA A 659 -16.29 50.89 -5.55
CA ALA A 659 -15.08 50.75 -4.73
C ALA A 659 -15.48 50.75 -3.24
N GLY A 660 -14.93 49.83 -2.46
CA GLY A 660 -15.39 49.62 -1.09
C GLY A 660 -15.14 48.22 -0.55
N SER A 661 -15.58 48.01 0.69
CA SER A 661 -15.63 46.68 1.32
C SER A 661 -17.02 46.11 1.13
N HIS A 662 -17.08 44.87 0.68
CA HIS A 662 -18.30 44.13 0.40
C HIS A 662 -18.32 42.84 1.17
N GLN A 663 -19.54 42.31 1.35
CA GLN A 663 -19.78 41.02 1.95
C GLN A 663 -20.74 40.22 1.08
N ALA A 664 -20.37 38.98 0.75
CA ALA A 664 -21.25 38.05 0.07
C ALA A 664 -21.57 36.86 0.97
N THR A 665 -22.81 36.39 0.93
CA THR A 665 -23.26 35.21 1.67
C THR A 665 -24.03 34.28 0.74
N ALA A 666 -23.56 33.04 0.60
CA ALA A 666 -24.26 31.97 -0.08
C ALA A 666 -24.95 31.08 0.96
N VAL A 667 -26.20 30.71 0.71
CA VAL A 667 -26.95 29.75 1.52
C VAL A 667 -27.21 28.52 0.66
N VAL A 668 -26.94 27.34 1.21
CA VAL A 668 -27.27 26.05 0.61
C VAL A 668 -28.09 25.22 1.59
N ARG A 669 -28.90 24.31 1.07
CA ARG A 669 -29.65 23.32 1.85
C ARG A 669 -28.95 21.97 1.75
N SER A 670 -28.60 21.36 2.88
CA SER A 670 -28.09 19.99 2.94
C SER A 670 -29.20 19.02 2.55
N LEU A 671 -28.94 18.12 1.61
CA LEU A 671 -29.94 17.13 1.19
C LEU A 671 -30.07 15.95 2.15
N GLU A 672 -29.09 15.75 3.02
CA GLU A 672 -29.13 14.71 4.04
C GLU A 672 -29.90 15.15 5.30
N SER A 673 -29.64 16.36 5.81
CA SER A 673 -30.26 16.85 7.05
C SER A 673 -31.38 17.87 6.86
N ASP A 674 -31.60 18.38 5.64
CA ASP A 674 -32.48 19.51 5.32
C ASP A 674 -32.07 20.85 5.96
N ASP A 675 -30.92 20.89 6.64
CA ASP A 675 -30.38 22.09 7.26
C ASP A 675 -29.90 23.12 6.24
N HIS A 676 -30.09 24.40 6.56
CA HIS A 676 -29.53 25.49 5.77
C HIS A 676 -28.15 25.88 6.30
N VAL A 677 -27.15 25.79 5.43
CA VAL A 677 -25.75 26.14 5.73
C VAL A 677 -25.35 27.35 4.90
N SER A 678 -24.78 28.35 5.56
CA SER A 678 -24.29 29.56 4.90
C SER A 678 -22.77 29.64 4.90
N GLN A 679 -22.20 30.18 3.82
CA GLN A 679 -20.82 30.66 3.81
C GLN A 679 -20.82 32.15 3.48
N THR A 680 -20.10 32.92 4.28
CA THR A 680 -19.91 34.35 4.10
C THR A 680 -18.46 34.66 3.79
N VAL A 681 -18.22 35.47 2.77
CA VAL A 681 -16.90 35.98 2.38
C VAL A 681 -16.92 37.51 2.39
N LYS A 682 -15.83 38.12 2.83
CA LYS A 682 -15.61 39.57 2.77
C LYS A 682 -14.55 39.87 1.74
N PHE A 683 -14.76 40.90 0.93
CA PHE A 683 -13.82 41.29 -0.10
C PHE A 683 -13.80 42.80 -0.30
N LYS A 684 -12.67 43.30 -0.79
CA LYS A 684 -12.51 44.72 -1.13
C LYS A 684 -12.42 44.87 -2.64
N VAL A 685 -12.98 45.95 -3.16
CA VAL A 685 -12.84 46.42 -4.54
C VAL A 685 -12.13 47.76 -4.46
N VAL A 686 -11.05 47.90 -5.23
CA VAL A 686 -10.21 49.10 -5.27
C VAL A 686 -10.70 50.04 -6.35
#